data_AF-A0A6F8XM09-F1
#
_entry.id   AF-A0A6F8XM09-F1
#
_cell.length_a   1.000
_cell.length_b   1.000
_cell.length_c   1.000
_cell.angle_alpha   90.00
_cell.angle_beta   90.00
_cell.angle_gamma   90.00
#
_symmetry.space_group_name_H-M   'P 1'
#
loop_
_entity.id
_entity.type
_entity.pdbx_description
1 polymer ?
#
loop_
_entity_poly.entity_id
_entity_poly.type
_entity_poly.pdbx_seq_one_letter_code
_entity_poly.pdbx_strand_id
1 'polypeptide(L)'
;MTDLLTPVDPDNHASASHRHMTEHLTGPLQTGAVESRIAISTTGAVELTTVTREPLLVLAPARALDGVAWSVTADLPDGTDLVLDFAPGTEAGAYLPLYRPPTDPDTGTAAPFTIRLRLVAVHGAERVAVPAAQLAEHLAVRLVEGITGRVLYLLGAEKQRIRRQARELARIRTIDGAHGDALDRIGAELGVPRFFDTIRFRDPAPDERASVFGRFAFGERRFGPGRSGEITAEGRREPDEEYRHRLDIYRPWLYPTRRQVEAMLNGPGRPSDPNRGLLAAIGVTARALVTDTARPAAAAVHLVGVEALRNPIPPIRPIPDGPIRPVPPRPLADRTGRTGFFEYARQTTLIWPGDDAEADRVHAARYLPTAAAEQVETLRRRLRAGFGFPARGAVGPMLALALDRVGRCRRALGESAPWPLPRCQDPAGGSRYELGLGADLATPGKAELARMERRLRDGDLKLPAEPTDLEPDPAETAALLASATPRPPDEDPDGAWLLQACGLETVHRVRDDLLYVSHIPTFGLTISGPSTTTLGGSVALQARYHAAGEPGSHILLVRGLRDAAQEWAARGRDPWQVLEPPAAQAAWDAAVPTPEAAKRALEPVGLPMVTAPADVAERLRRVPPELMATLRLPTLVARQITTGSDAAIAALRDLLNVLSSQGLSSALLLVLAEDHVAVVVGGVALPLAGLNLAERAATHFRWYAVRIWPTNGATPGHPEITYLGARTEFTPARWGLYAIVALGQIRSQTGTEPYEFTVDLPDGTILNLLQYEYLMNVLAHLHPMGTRVNTWSIRQRHVDLDGDGTAEPVPSNISRTYRQFRRPRFRGATATAPGDTS
;
A
#
# COMPACT_ATOMS: atom_id res chain seq x y z
N MET A 1 7.59 -23.33 -7.93
CA MET A 1 6.80 -24.25 -8.77
C MET A 1 7.04 -24.06 -10.28
N THR A 2 7.88 -23.13 -10.71
CA THR A 2 8.22 -22.88 -12.12
C THR A 2 9.20 -23.91 -12.72
N ASP A 3 9.88 -24.71 -11.90
CA ASP A 3 10.84 -25.74 -12.34
C ASP A 3 10.23 -27.10 -12.68
N LEU A 4 8.92 -27.31 -12.51
CA LEU A 4 8.28 -28.62 -12.77
C LEU A 4 7.83 -28.84 -14.22
N LEU A 5 8.16 -27.93 -15.13
CA LEU A 5 7.94 -28.10 -16.57
C LEU A 5 9.26 -28.10 -17.33
N THR A 6 10.32 -28.73 -16.79
CA THR A 6 11.39 -29.20 -17.66
C THR A 6 10.72 -30.12 -18.68
N PRO A 7 10.81 -29.84 -20.00
CA PRO A 7 10.24 -30.75 -20.98
C PRO A 7 10.94 -32.09 -20.79
N VAL A 8 10.20 -33.09 -20.34
CA VAL A 8 10.67 -34.47 -20.37
C VAL A 8 10.78 -34.80 -21.85
N ASP A 9 11.98 -34.69 -22.42
CA ASP A 9 12.30 -35.21 -23.76
C ASP A 9 13.07 -36.52 -23.56
N PRO A 10 12.37 -37.67 -23.44
CA PRO A 10 13.00 -38.96 -23.13
C PRO A 10 13.77 -39.55 -24.33
N ASP A 11 13.79 -38.88 -25.49
CA ASP A 11 14.39 -39.35 -26.74
C ASP A 11 15.62 -38.50 -27.10
N ASN A 12 16.81 -38.97 -26.71
CA ASN A 12 18.10 -38.33 -27.02
C ASN A 12 18.36 -38.18 -28.53
N HIS A 13 17.56 -38.81 -29.39
CA HIS A 13 17.72 -38.82 -30.84
C HIS A 13 16.66 -37.98 -31.57
N ALA A 14 15.65 -37.47 -30.84
CA ALA A 14 14.67 -36.49 -31.28
C ALA A 14 14.06 -36.81 -32.67
N SER A 15 14.04 -35.84 -33.59
CA SER A 15 13.52 -36.00 -34.96
C SER A 15 14.44 -36.78 -35.91
N ALA A 16 15.69 -37.06 -35.53
CA ALA A 16 16.66 -37.79 -36.36
C ALA A 16 16.51 -39.33 -36.30
N SER A 17 15.30 -39.82 -36.07
CA SER A 17 15.02 -41.25 -35.85
C SER A 17 15.40 -42.18 -37.01
N HIS A 18 15.36 -41.70 -38.26
CA HIS A 18 15.78 -42.49 -39.44
C HIS A 18 17.25 -42.89 -39.38
N ARG A 19 18.10 -42.08 -38.75
CA ARG A 19 19.51 -42.41 -38.52
C ARG A 19 19.64 -43.61 -37.59
N HIS A 20 18.91 -43.59 -36.48
CA HIS A 20 18.86 -44.72 -35.55
C HIS A 20 18.27 -45.96 -36.20
N MET A 21 17.20 -45.81 -36.98
CA MET A 21 16.65 -46.92 -37.75
C MET A 21 17.67 -47.47 -38.74
N THR A 22 18.47 -46.62 -39.39
CA THR A 22 19.53 -47.05 -40.30
C THR A 22 20.66 -47.74 -39.53
N GLU A 23 21.14 -47.18 -38.42
CA GLU A 23 22.19 -47.76 -37.58
C GLU A 23 21.76 -49.11 -36.95
N HIS A 24 20.50 -49.25 -36.52
CA HIS A 24 20.01 -50.43 -35.80
C HIS A 24 19.37 -51.51 -36.68
N LEU A 25 18.64 -51.14 -37.74
CA LEU A 25 17.89 -52.09 -38.57
C LEU A 25 18.69 -52.61 -39.76
N THR A 26 19.79 -51.94 -40.13
CA THR A 26 20.59 -52.41 -41.27
C THR A 26 21.46 -53.59 -40.89
N GLY A 27 22.13 -53.62 -39.73
CA GLY A 27 22.93 -54.77 -39.28
C GLY A 27 23.77 -55.40 -40.41
N PRO A 28 23.56 -56.68 -40.81
CA PRO A 28 24.28 -57.31 -41.91
C PRO A 28 23.91 -56.79 -43.33
N LEU A 29 22.83 -56.00 -43.45
CA LEU A 29 22.34 -55.33 -44.66
C LEU A 29 22.85 -53.89 -44.79
N GLN A 30 24.01 -53.54 -44.19
CA GLN A 30 24.58 -52.19 -44.21
C GLN A 30 24.80 -51.63 -45.63
N THR A 31 24.93 -52.50 -46.64
CA THR A 31 25.02 -52.10 -48.06
C THR A 31 23.69 -51.64 -48.66
N GLY A 32 22.56 -51.91 -47.99
CA GLY A 32 21.21 -51.55 -48.41
C GLY A 32 20.73 -50.18 -47.89
N ALA A 33 21.41 -49.60 -46.89
CA ALA A 33 21.17 -48.23 -46.45
C ALA A 33 22.44 -47.61 -45.85
N VAL A 34 22.90 -46.51 -46.44
CA VAL A 34 24.04 -45.73 -45.94
C VAL A 34 23.59 -44.28 -45.77
N GLU A 35 23.92 -43.67 -44.64
CA GLU A 35 23.66 -42.26 -44.39
C GLU A 35 24.98 -41.51 -44.21
N SER A 36 25.18 -40.43 -44.96
CA SER A 36 26.37 -39.59 -44.86
C SER A 36 26.00 -38.11 -44.75
N ARG A 37 26.82 -37.34 -44.03
CA ARG A 37 26.66 -35.88 -43.93
C ARG A 37 27.32 -35.23 -45.14
N ILE A 38 26.59 -34.32 -45.80
CA ILE A 38 27.14 -33.53 -46.90
C ILE A 38 27.40 -32.12 -46.40
N ALA A 39 28.58 -31.59 -46.68
CA ALA A 39 28.94 -30.23 -46.31
C ALA A 39 28.20 -29.21 -47.19
N ILE A 40 27.79 -28.10 -46.58
CA ILE A 40 27.31 -26.91 -47.30
C ILE A 40 28.52 -25.98 -47.42
N SER A 41 28.88 -25.62 -48.65
CA SER A 41 29.99 -24.70 -48.90
C SER A 41 29.66 -23.27 -48.45
N THR A 42 30.66 -22.40 -48.40
CA THR A 42 30.48 -20.98 -48.08
C THR A 42 29.66 -20.21 -49.13
N THR A 43 29.48 -20.78 -50.33
CA THR A 43 28.61 -20.25 -51.38
C THR A 43 27.19 -20.80 -51.33
N GLY A 44 26.86 -21.61 -50.30
CA GLY A 44 25.58 -22.28 -50.16
C GLY A 44 25.40 -23.47 -51.09
N ALA A 45 26.48 -23.97 -51.70
CA ALA A 45 26.44 -25.13 -52.59
C ALA A 45 26.59 -26.44 -51.80
N VAL A 46 25.86 -27.45 -52.23
CA VAL A 46 25.95 -28.84 -51.78
C VAL A 46 26.44 -29.65 -52.97
N GLU A 47 27.68 -30.11 -52.91
CA GLU A 47 28.35 -30.80 -54.02
C GLU A 47 28.48 -32.30 -53.71
N LEU A 48 27.92 -33.13 -54.58
CA LEU A 48 28.15 -34.57 -54.58
C LEU A 48 29.02 -34.92 -55.78
N THR A 49 30.30 -35.18 -55.53
CA THR A 49 31.32 -35.43 -56.55
C THR A 49 31.48 -36.91 -56.92
N THR A 50 30.83 -37.80 -56.18
CA THR A 50 30.92 -39.26 -56.36
C THR A 50 29.61 -39.83 -56.91
N VAL A 51 29.70 -40.94 -57.63
CA VAL A 51 28.53 -41.76 -58.02
C VAL A 51 27.91 -42.35 -56.76
N THR A 52 26.59 -42.23 -56.62
CA THR A 52 25.84 -42.66 -55.42
C THR A 52 24.76 -43.66 -55.79
N ARG A 53 24.47 -44.63 -54.91
CA ARG A 53 23.51 -45.71 -55.22
C ARG A 53 22.15 -45.40 -54.60
N GLU A 54 21.13 -45.30 -55.44
CA GLU A 54 19.77 -44.96 -55.04
C GLU A 54 19.72 -43.79 -54.01
N PRO A 55 20.34 -42.64 -54.32
CA PRO A 55 20.45 -41.54 -53.37
C PRO A 55 19.12 -40.81 -53.11
N LEU A 56 18.94 -40.31 -51.90
CA LEU A 56 17.95 -39.33 -51.50
C LEU A 56 18.66 -38.28 -50.65
N LEU A 57 18.68 -37.05 -51.13
CA LEU A 57 19.21 -35.93 -50.36
C LEU A 57 18.10 -35.38 -49.47
N VAL A 58 18.41 -35.16 -48.20
CA VAL A 58 17.47 -34.63 -47.20
C VAL A 58 18.08 -33.42 -46.49
N LEU A 59 17.22 -32.49 -46.07
CA LEU A 59 17.60 -31.23 -45.44
C LEU A 59 16.86 -31.06 -44.11
N ALA A 60 17.56 -30.66 -43.05
CA ALA A 60 16.95 -30.30 -41.77
C ALA A 60 17.52 -29.02 -41.18
N PRO A 61 16.84 -28.39 -40.22
CA PRO A 61 17.44 -27.40 -39.34
C PRO A 61 18.55 -28.05 -38.49
N ALA A 62 19.68 -27.36 -38.36
CA ALA A 62 20.77 -27.73 -37.46
C ALA A 62 20.45 -27.39 -35.98
N ARG A 63 19.46 -26.52 -35.75
CA ARG A 63 18.92 -26.14 -34.44
C ARG A 63 17.39 -26.14 -34.46
N ALA A 64 16.76 -26.29 -33.30
CA ALA A 64 15.32 -26.19 -33.20
C ALA A 64 14.83 -24.78 -33.59
N LEU A 65 13.70 -24.73 -34.26
CA LEU A 65 13.08 -23.51 -34.78
C LEU A 65 11.93 -23.11 -33.84
N ASP A 66 12.22 -22.49 -32.69
CA ASP A 66 11.20 -22.23 -31.67
C ASP A 66 9.99 -21.43 -32.20
N GLY A 67 10.11 -20.10 -32.25
CA GLY A 67 9.06 -19.19 -32.76
C GLY A 67 9.21 -18.81 -34.23
N VAL A 68 10.21 -19.34 -34.92
CA VAL A 68 10.65 -18.87 -36.24
C VAL A 68 10.30 -19.92 -37.27
N ALA A 69 9.77 -19.51 -38.43
CA ALA A 69 9.62 -20.39 -39.58
C ALA A 69 10.79 -20.15 -40.54
N TRP A 70 11.24 -21.17 -41.25
CA TRP A 70 12.28 -21.05 -42.27
C TRP A 70 11.73 -21.48 -43.62
N SER A 71 12.06 -20.73 -44.67
CA SER A 71 11.78 -21.10 -46.06
C SER A 71 13.11 -21.25 -46.77
N VAL A 72 13.40 -22.46 -47.27
CA VAL A 72 14.63 -22.78 -47.99
C VAL A 72 14.30 -22.99 -49.46
N THR A 73 14.93 -22.20 -50.33
CA THR A 73 14.89 -22.41 -51.78
C THR A 73 16.13 -23.19 -52.22
N ALA A 74 15.94 -24.22 -53.01
CA ALA A 74 17.00 -25.07 -53.55
C ALA A 74 16.96 -25.03 -55.08
N ASP A 75 18.07 -24.62 -55.68
CA ASP A 75 18.25 -24.62 -57.14
C ASP A 75 18.73 -26.03 -57.53
N LEU A 76 17.87 -26.80 -58.18
CA LEU A 76 18.12 -28.20 -58.53
C LEU A 76 18.92 -28.34 -59.85
N PRO A 77 19.63 -29.45 -60.07
CA PRO A 77 20.44 -29.66 -61.29
C PRO A 77 19.66 -29.67 -62.60
N ASP A 78 18.36 -29.95 -62.54
CA ASP A 78 17.45 -29.94 -63.70
C ASP A 78 16.91 -28.53 -64.04
N GLY A 79 17.33 -27.50 -63.29
CA GLY A 79 16.90 -26.12 -63.46
C GLY A 79 15.61 -25.77 -62.71
N THR A 80 15.06 -26.69 -61.91
CA THR A 80 13.86 -26.45 -61.09
C THR A 80 14.25 -25.82 -59.74
N ASP A 81 13.48 -24.83 -59.30
CA ASP A 81 13.56 -24.33 -57.92
C ASP A 81 12.58 -25.11 -57.02
N LEU A 82 13.09 -25.69 -55.93
CA LEU A 82 12.28 -26.33 -54.89
C LEU A 82 12.24 -25.45 -53.65
N VAL A 83 11.06 -25.22 -53.08
CA VAL A 83 10.89 -24.52 -51.80
C VAL A 83 10.50 -25.51 -50.70
N LEU A 84 11.26 -25.49 -49.61
CA LEU A 84 11.04 -26.29 -48.41
C LEU A 84 10.74 -25.36 -47.23
N ASP A 85 9.54 -25.51 -46.65
CA ASP A 85 9.11 -24.72 -45.51
C ASP A 85 9.19 -25.53 -44.20
N PHE A 86 9.97 -25.02 -43.25
CA PHE A 86 10.01 -25.50 -41.87
C PHE A 86 9.17 -24.58 -41.00
N ALA A 87 8.11 -25.14 -40.40
CA ALA A 87 7.22 -24.41 -39.51
C ALA A 87 7.88 -24.08 -38.15
N PRO A 88 7.34 -23.12 -37.37
CA PRO A 88 7.74 -22.94 -35.98
C PRO A 88 7.53 -24.22 -35.17
N GLY A 89 8.35 -24.43 -34.14
CA GLY A 89 8.44 -25.64 -33.33
C GLY A 89 9.16 -26.82 -34.00
N THR A 90 9.71 -26.67 -35.21
CA THR A 90 10.45 -27.76 -35.89
C THR A 90 11.75 -28.08 -35.15
N GLU A 91 11.99 -29.35 -34.84
CA GLU A 91 13.20 -29.79 -34.12
C GLU A 91 14.45 -29.76 -35.01
N ALA A 92 15.62 -29.67 -34.38
CA ALA A 92 16.87 -29.97 -35.06
C ALA A 92 16.83 -31.41 -35.62
N GLY A 93 17.25 -31.59 -36.86
CA GLY A 93 17.22 -32.91 -37.51
C GLY A 93 15.83 -33.40 -37.93
N ALA A 94 14.82 -32.53 -38.04
CA ALA A 94 13.58 -32.83 -38.75
C ALA A 94 13.80 -32.67 -40.26
N TYR A 95 14.03 -33.78 -40.95
CA TYR A 95 14.50 -33.81 -42.34
C TYR A 95 13.36 -33.81 -43.35
N LEU A 96 13.36 -32.85 -44.27
CA LEU A 96 12.50 -32.82 -45.46
C LEU A 96 13.26 -33.38 -46.68
N PRO A 97 12.56 -34.00 -47.65
CA PRO A 97 13.20 -34.49 -48.85
C PRO A 97 13.61 -33.30 -49.73
N LEU A 98 14.90 -33.20 -50.01
CA LEU A 98 15.47 -32.09 -50.78
C LEU A 98 15.57 -32.45 -52.26
N TYR A 99 16.17 -33.59 -52.60
CA TYR A 99 16.33 -33.97 -54.00
C TYR A 99 16.51 -35.48 -54.15
N ARG A 100 15.86 -36.04 -55.16
CA ARG A 100 16.09 -37.41 -55.63
C ARG A 100 16.61 -37.33 -57.06
N PRO A 101 17.93 -37.45 -57.30
CA PRO A 101 18.46 -37.40 -58.65
C PRO A 101 17.95 -38.60 -59.47
N PRO A 102 17.87 -38.46 -60.80
CA PRO A 102 17.59 -39.58 -61.69
C PRO A 102 18.70 -40.62 -61.54
N THR A 103 18.29 -41.89 -61.46
CA THR A 103 19.19 -43.04 -61.39
C THR A 103 19.15 -43.80 -62.69
N ASP A 104 20.31 -44.28 -63.13
CA ASP A 104 20.42 -45.24 -64.22
C ASP A 104 19.64 -46.52 -63.85
N PRO A 105 18.70 -46.99 -64.70
CA PRO A 105 17.79 -48.09 -64.34
C PRO A 105 18.49 -49.46 -64.24
N ASP A 106 19.63 -49.64 -64.89
CA ASP A 106 20.37 -50.90 -64.91
C ASP A 106 21.32 -51.01 -63.71
N THR A 107 21.89 -49.89 -63.28
CA THR A 107 22.87 -49.84 -62.19
C THR A 107 22.29 -49.33 -60.86
N GLY A 108 21.16 -48.62 -60.89
CA GLY A 108 20.58 -47.94 -59.74
C GLY A 108 21.46 -46.79 -59.20
N THR A 109 22.35 -46.24 -60.03
CA THR A 109 23.30 -45.20 -59.61
C THR A 109 22.97 -43.83 -60.20
N ALA A 110 23.30 -42.76 -59.47
CA ALA A 110 23.17 -41.38 -59.94
C ALA A 110 24.56 -40.77 -60.19
N ALA A 111 24.68 -40.01 -61.28
CA ALA A 111 25.88 -39.23 -61.59
C ALA A 111 26.09 -38.08 -60.57
N PRO A 112 27.33 -37.56 -60.42
CA PRO A 112 27.62 -36.38 -59.61
C PRO A 112 26.72 -35.17 -59.92
N PHE A 113 26.35 -34.39 -58.91
CA PHE A 113 25.49 -33.21 -59.06
C PHE A 113 25.73 -32.16 -57.96
N THR A 114 25.26 -30.93 -58.22
CA THR A 114 25.38 -29.80 -57.30
C THR A 114 24.02 -29.12 -57.11
N ILE A 115 23.67 -28.79 -55.86
CA ILE A 115 22.48 -28.01 -55.50
C ILE A 115 22.92 -26.73 -54.81
N ARG A 116 22.24 -25.61 -55.07
CA ARG A 116 22.49 -24.35 -54.35
C ARG A 116 21.31 -24.03 -53.43
N LEU A 117 21.60 -23.67 -52.19
CA LEU A 117 20.59 -23.37 -51.17
C LEU A 117 20.54 -21.87 -50.87
N ARG A 118 19.33 -21.38 -50.61
CA ARG A 118 19.02 -20.03 -50.12
C ARG A 118 18.05 -20.16 -48.96
N LEU A 119 18.29 -19.48 -47.84
CA LEU A 119 17.44 -19.56 -46.65
C LEU A 119 16.87 -18.18 -46.29
N VAL A 120 15.58 -18.15 -45.98
CA VAL A 120 14.89 -16.99 -45.42
C VAL A 120 14.30 -17.38 -44.06
N ALA A 121 14.67 -16.65 -43.01
CA ALA A 121 14.03 -16.74 -41.71
C ALA A 121 12.79 -15.83 -41.69
N VAL A 122 11.67 -16.36 -41.19
CA VAL A 122 10.36 -15.69 -41.16
C VAL A 122 9.94 -15.50 -39.71
N HIS A 123 9.81 -14.24 -39.32
CA HIS A 123 9.40 -13.79 -37.99
C HIS A 123 8.06 -13.04 -38.11
N GLY A 124 6.96 -13.78 -38.09
CA GLY A 124 5.64 -13.20 -38.38
C GLY A 124 5.58 -12.66 -39.83
N ALA A 125 5.45 -11.33 -39.99
CA ALA A 125 5.46 -10.68 -41.29
C ALA A 125 6.88 -10.36 -41.81
N GLU A 126 7.88 -10.35 -40.93
CA GLU A 126 9.25 -10.02 -41.30
C GLU A 126 9.96 -11.22 -41.96
N ARG A 127 10.72 -10.95 -43.03
CA ARG A 127 11.49 -11.94 -43.78
C ARG A 127 12.95 -11.50 -43.87
N VAL A 128 13.84 -12.29 -43.28
CA VAL A 128 15.28 -12.00 -43.19
C VAL A 128 16.05 -13.06 -43.97
N ALA A 129 16.77 -12.65 -45.02
CA ALA A 129 17.63 -13.56 -45.78
C ALA A 129 18.89 -13.91 -44.97
N VAL A 130 19.23 -15.19 -44.91
CA VAL A 130 20.45 -15.67 -44.24
C VAL A 130 21.59 -15.72 -45.27
N PRO A 131 22.75 -15.09 -45.01
CA PRO A 131 23.89 -15.13 -45.90
C PRO A 131 24.36 -16.55 -46.20
N ALA A 132 24.77 -16.82 -47.45
CA ALA A 132 25.21 -18.13 -47.92
C ALA A 132 26.32 -18.75 -47.04
N ALA A 133 27.25 -17.92 -46.56
CA ALA A 133 28.36 -18.35 -45.71
C ALA A 133 27.92 -18.87 -44.32
N GLN A 134 26.72 -18.52 -43.87
CA GLN A 134 26.17 -18.94 -42.57
C GLN A 134 25.23 -20.15 -42.68
N LEU A 135 24.92 -20.62 -43.90
CA LEU A 135 23.94 -21.69 -44.09
C LEU A 135 24.32 -22.99 -43.38
N ALA A 136 25.61 -23.32 -43.26
CA ALA A 136 26.09 -24.51 -42.57
C ALA A 136 25.83 -24.50 -41.04
N GLU A 137 25.65 -23.31 -40.45
CA GLU A 137 25.30 -23.16 -39.02
C GLU A 137 23.80 -23.36 -38.79
N HIS A 138 23.00 -23.10 -39.83
CA HIS A 138 21.54 -23.16 -39.77
C HIS A 138 20.99 -24.48 -40.30
N LEU A 139 21.58 -25.05 -41.34
CA LEU A 139 21.06 -26.20 -42.07
C LEU A 139 22.01 -27.40 -41.99
N ALA A 140 21.44 -28.59 -41.99
CA ALA A 140 22.16 -29.85 -42.10
C ALA A 140 21.63 -30.63 -43.31
N VAL A 141 22.53 -30.95 -44.24
CA VAL A 141 22.24 -31.79 -45.41
C VAL A 141 22.80 -33.18 -45.20
N ARG A 142 22.01 -34.19 -45.56
CA ARG A 142 22.43 -35.59 -45.52
C ARG A 142 22.04 -36.32 -46.78
N LEU A 143 22.87 -37.29 -47.15
CA LEU A 143 22.62 -38.23 -48.22
C LEU A 143 22.21 -39.56 -47.62
N VAL A 144 21.07 -40.08 -48.06
CA VAL A 144 20.57 -41.42 -47.75
C VAL A 144 20.67 -42.26 -49.02
N GLU A 145 21.51 -43.28 -49.01
CA GLU A 145 21.71 -44.20 -50.13
C GLU A 145 20.95 -45.52 -49.90
N GLY A 146 20.55 -46.17 -50.99
CA GLY A 146 19.86 -47.46 -50.97
C GLY A 146 18.34 -47.38 -50.80
N ILE A 147 17.63 -48.36 -51.39
CA ILE A 147 16.17 -48.44 -51.34
C ILE A 147 15.68 -48.59 -49.89
N THR A 148 16.35 -49.43 -49.09
CA THR A 148 16.01 -49.60 -47.68
C THR A 148 16.15 -48.29 -46.92
N GLY A 149 17.21 -47.50 -47.17
CA GLY A 149 17.41 -46.19 -46.53
C GLY A 149 16.28 -45.21 -46.84
N ARG A 150 15.85 -45.14 -48.12
CA ARG A 150 14.70 -44.33 -48.53
C ARG A 150 13.40 -44.76 -47.85
N VAL A 151 13.15 -46.07 -47.74
CA VAL A 151 11.96 -46.61 -47.04
C VAL A 151 12.03 -46.27 -45.55
N LEU A 152 13.18 -46.44 -44.90
CA LEU A 152 13.37 -46.06 -43.49
C LEU A 152 13.16 -44.56 -43.26
N TYR A 153 13.61 -43.71 -44.18
CA TYR A 153 13.31 -42.28 -44.14
C TYR A 153 11.80 -42.01 -44.20
N LEU A 154 11.09 -42.63 -45.15
CA LEU A 154 9.63 -42.48 -45.27
C LEU A 154 8.90 -42.94 -43.99
N LEU A 155 9.30 -44.06 -43.41
CA LEU A 155 8.76 -44.55 -42.14
C LEU A 155 9.05 -43.59 -40.97
N GLY A 156 10.20 -42.90 -41.00
CA GLY A 156 10.60 -41.92 -39.99
C GLY A 156 9.97 -40.54 -40.15
N ALA A 157 9.55 -40.16 -41.37
CA ALA A 157 8.99 -38.85 -41.68
C ALA A 157 7.67 -38.58 -40.92
N GLU A 158 6.82 -39.61 -40.75
CA GLU A 158 5.59 -39.46 -39.97
C GLU A 158 5.87 -39.24 -38.47
N LYS A 159 6.90 -39.90 -37.92
CA LYS A 159 7.36 -39.63 -36.54
C LYS A 159 7.75 -38.16 -36.36
N GLN A 160 8.45 -37.57 -37.33
CA GLN A 160 8.82 -36.14 -37.28
C GLN A 160 7.58 -35.23 -37.29
N ARG A 161 6.59 -35.52 -38.14
CA ARG A 161 5.33 -34.79 -38.18
C ARG A 161 4.58 -34.86 -36.84
N ILE A 162 4.45 -36.05 -36.26
CA ILE A 162 3.78 -36.26 -34.96
C ILE A 162 4.51 -35.50 -33.85
N ARG A 163 5.85 -35.54 -33.81
CA ARG A 163 6.64 -34.82 -32.81
C ARG A 163 6.47 -33.30 -32.92
N ARG A 164 6.51 -32.76 -34.13
CA ARG A 164 6.24 -31.33 -34.36
C ARG A 164 4.86 -30.95 -33.81
N GLN A 165 3.84 -31.75 -34.13
CA GLN A 165 2.48 -31.47 -33.65
C GLN A 165 2.37 -31.60 -32.13
N ALA A 166 3.08 -32.55 -31.52
CA ALA A 166 3.13 -32.69 -30.06
C ALA A 166 3.81 -31.48 -29.40
N ARG A 167 4.90 -30.94 -29.97
CA ARG A 167 5.57 -29.72 -29.47
C ARG A 167 4.70 -28.49 -29.63
N GLU A 168 4.01 -28.35 -30.77
CA GLU A 168 3.02 -27.29 -30.98
C GLU A 168 1.92 -27.36 -29.92
N LEU A 169 1.32 -28.56 -29.73
CA LEU A 169 0.30 -28.79 -28.70
C LEU A 169 0.81 -28.52 -27.28
N ALA A 170 2.06 -28.86 -26.97
CA ALA A 170 2.66 -28.56 -25.67
C ALA A 170 2.86 -27.05 -25.48
N ARG A 171 3.30 -26.34 -26.53
CA ARG A 171 3.52 -24.90 -26.51
C ARG A 171 2.22 -24.12 -26.34
N ILE A 172 1.14 -24.49 -27.05
CA ILE A 172 -0.13 -23.78 -26.94
C ILE A 172 -0.85 -23.97 -25.59
N ARG A 173 -0.34 -24.86 -24.71
CA ARG A 173 -0.83 -25.04 -23.34
C ARG A 173 -0.23 -24.07 -22.33
N THR A 174 0.78 -23.29 -22.71
CA THR A 174 1.39 -22.26 -21.84
C THR A 174 1.00 -20.87 -22.34
N ILE A 175 0.86 -19.90 -21.43
CA ILE A 175 0.51 -18.51 -21.81
C ILE A 175 1.56 -17.94 -22.78
N ASP A 176 2.85 -18.17 -22.51
CA ASP A 176 3.96 -17.67 -23.33
C ASP A 176 3.95 -18.26 -24.76
N GLY A 177 3.44 -19.49 -24.91
CA GLY A 177 3.43 -20.22 -26.18
C GLY A 177 2.10 -20.18 -26.94
N ALA A 178 1.00 -19.87 -26.27
CA ALA A 178 -0.33 -19.83 -26.85
C ALA A 178 -0.52 -18.66 -27.81
N HIS A 179 -1.32 -18.90 -28.85
CA HIS A 179 -1.71 -17.94 -29.87
C HIS A 179 -3.13 -18.27 -30.36
N GLY A 180 -3.83 -17.26 -30.91
CA GLY A 180 -5.18 -17.42 -31.44
C GLY A 180 -6.17 -18.06 -30.45
N ASP A 181 -6.90 -19.08 -30.92
CA ASP A 181 -7.95 -19.79 -30.16
C ASP A 181 -7.42 -20.44 -28.87
N ALA A 182 -6.18 -20.94 -28.88
CA ALA A 182 -5.61 -21.55 -27.67
C ALA A 182 -5.46 -20.52 -26.54
N LEU A 183 -5.04 -19.30 -26.88
CA LEU A 183 -4.94 -18.19 -25.93
C LEU A 183 -6.33 -17.75 -25.46
N ASP A 184 -7.32 -17.76 -26.35
CA ASP A 184 -8.72 -17.45 -26.02
C ASP A 184 -9.31 -18.46 -25.05
N ARG A 185 -8.98 -19.76 -25.18
CA ARG A 185 -9.37 -20.81 -24.22
C ARG A 185 -8.74 -20.61 -22.84
N ILE A 186 -7.43 -20.30 -22.78
CA ILE A 186 -6.75 -19.99 -21.51
C ILE A 186 -7.42 -18.77 -20.84
N GLY A 187 -7.71 -17.73 -21.61
CA GLY A 187 -8.42 -16.56 -21.09
C GLY A 187 -9.84 -16.90 -20.60
N ALA A 188 -10.59 -17.73 -21.31
CA ALA A 188 -11.90 -18.22 -20.87
C ALA A 188 -11.81 -18.99 -19.54
N GLU A 189 -10.80 -19.85 -19.37
CA GLU A 189 -10.54 -20.56 -18.11
C GLU A 189 -10.21 -19.62 -16.95
N LEU A 190 -9.51 -18.50 -17.22
CA LEU A 190 -9.21 -17.45 -16.24
C LEU A 190 -10.42 -16.51 -16.02
N GLY A 191 -11.40 -16.51 -16.93
CA GLY A 191 -12.55 -15.61 -16.94
C GLY A 191 -12.22 -14.23 -17.53
N VAL A 192 -11.18 -14.14 -18.35
CA VAL A 192 -10.67 -12.91 -18.97
C VAL A 192 -10.92 -13.03 -20.47
N PRO A 193 -11.98 -12.43 -21.04
CA PRO A 193 -12.23 -12.46 -22.47
C PRO A 193 -11.33 -11.48 -23.22
N ARG A 194 -11.04 -11.79 -24.48
CA ARG A 194 -10.40 -10.88 -25.43
C ARG A 194 -11.33 -9.70 -25.74
N PHE A 195 -10.73 -8.53 -25.95
CA PHE A 195 -11.47 -7.35 -26.39
C PHE A 195 -11.69 -7.35 -27.91
N PHE A 196 -12.85 -6.85 -28.32
CA PHE A 196 -13.22 -6.62 -29.73
C PHE A 196 -13.30 -5.13 -30.07
N ASP A 197 -12.95 -4.30 -29.09
CA ASP A 197 -13.03 -2.86 -29.08
C ASP A 197 -11.74 -2.27 -28.52
N THR A 198 -11.28 -1.16 -29.10
CA THR A 198 -10.29 -0.28 -28.46
C THR A 198 -11.02 0.95 -27.94
N ILE A 199 -10.82 1.24 -26.66
CA ILE A 199 -11.38 2.41 -26.01
C ILE A 199 -10.49 3.62 -26.33
N ARG A 200 -11.07 4.65 -26.93
CA ARG A 200 -10.46 5.97 -27.04
C ARG A 200 -11.30 6.97 -26.26
N PHE A 201 -10.65 7.77 -25.42
CA PHE A 201 -11.30 8.93 -24.84
C PHE A 201 -11.39 10.02 -25.91
N ARG A 202 -12.59 10.57 -26.12
CA ARG A 202 -12.78 11.70 -27.03
C ARG A 202 -12.80 12.99 -26.22
N ASP A 203 -11.82 13.86 -26.46
CA ASP A 203 -11.75 15.20 -25.89
C ASP A 203 -13.09 15.92 -26.01
N PRO A 204 -13.66 16.41 -24.89
CA PRO A 204 -14.87 17.20 -24.95
C PRO A 204 -14.63 18.53 -25.65
N ALA A 205 -15.56 18.91 -26.53
CA ALA A 205 -15.61 20.24 -27.11
C ALA A 205 -15.61 21.30 -25.99
N PRO A 206 -14.95 22.47 -26.17
CA PRO A 206 -14.76 23.46 -25.12
C PRO A 206 -16.04 23.91 -24.40
N ASP A 207 -17.18 23.86 -25.08
CA ASP A 207 -18.52 24.19 -24.61
C ASP A 207 -19.23 23.05 -23.84
N GLU A 208 -18.76 21.80 -23.98
CA GLU A 208 -19.34 20.62 -23.31
C GLU A 208 -18.60 20.23 -22.02
N ARG A 209 -17.39 20.77 -21.78
CA ARG A 209 -16.53 20.46 -20.61
C ARG A 209 -17.25 20.65 -19.25
N ALA A 210 -18.10 21.66 -19.12
CA ALA A 210 -18.85 21.94 -17.89
C ALA A 210 -19.96 20.91 -17.58
N SER A 211 -20.35 20.09 -18.56
CA SER A 211 -21.50 19.18 -18.45
C SER A 211 -21.13 17.72 -18.16
N VAL A 212 -19.90 17.31 -18.51
CA VAL A 212 -19.43 15.92 -18.35
C VAL A 212 -19.22 15.57 -16.88
N PHE A 213 -18.83 16.53 -16.03
CA PHE A 213 -18.48 16.27 -14.62
C PHE A 213 -19.54 16.69 -13.59
N GLY A 214 -20.62 17.37 -14.01
CA GLY A 214 -21.56 18.03 -13.10
C GLY A 214 -22.72 17.20 -12.55
N ARG A 215 -23.14 16.10 -13.21
CA ARG A 215 -24.31 15.29 -12.78
C ARG A 215 -24.23 13.83 -13.26
N PHE A 216 -23.52 12.97 -12.54
CA PHE A 216 -23.59 11.52 -12.74
C PHE A 216 -24.67 10.89 -11.84
N ALA A 217 -25.73 10.34 -12.44
CA ALA A 217 -26.64 9.42 -11.78
C ALA A 217 -26.24 7.98 -12.12
N PHE A 218 -26.06 7.15 -11.08
CA PHE A 218 -25.58 5.76 -11.22
C PHE A 218 -26.63 4.90 -11.94
N GLY A 219 -26.28 4.31 -13.08
CA GLY A 219 -27.14 3.36 -13.83
C GLY A 219 -27.63 3.82 -15.20
N GLU A 220 -27.50 5.10 -15.56
CA GLU A 220 -27.70 5.55 -16.94
C GLU A 220 -26.39 5.40 -17.73
N ARG A 221 -26.38 4.52 -18.74
CA ARG A 221 -25.38 4.60 -19.82
C ARG A 221 -25.63 5.91 -20.58
N ARG A 222 -24.92 6.99 -20.22
CA ARG A 222 -24.91 8.23 -21.03
C ARG A 222 -23.78 8.28 -22.07
N PHE A 223 -22.87 7.30 -22.04
CA PHE A 223 -22.00 7.03 -23.18
C PHE A 223 -22.83 6.37 -24.27
N GLY A 224 -23.21 7.15 -25.28
CA GLY A 224 -23.91 6.70 -26.46
C GLY A 224 -23.36 7.45 -27.67
N PRO A 225 -23.47 6.86 -28.88
CA PRO A 225 -22.77 7.30 -30.08
C PRO A 225 -22.97 8.78 -30.36
N GLY A 226 -21.86 9.54 -30.32
CA GLY A 226 -21.76 10.92 -30.81
C GLY A 226 -21.73 12.02 -29.74
N ARG A 227 -21.26 11.77 -28.51
CA ARG A 227 -21.26 12.79 -27.42
C ARG A 227 -19.89 13.11 -26.80
N SER A 228 -19.82 14.28 -26.16
CA SER A 228 -18.84 14.80 -25.21
C SER A 228 -18.26 13.81 -24.19
N GLY A 229 -16.95 13.49 -24.17
CA GLY A 229 -16.35 12.59 -23.16
C GLY A 229 -16.68 11.10 -23.37
N GLU A 230 -17.06 10.74 -24.60
CA GLU A 230 -17.37 9.36 -24.98
C GLU A 230 -16.10 8.51 -25.10
N ILE A 231 -16.11 7.37 -24.41
CA ILE A 231 -15.26 6.24 -24.73
C ILE A 231 -15.78 5.64 -26.04
N THR A 232 -15.14 5.99 -27.16
CA THR A 232 -15.48 5.35 -28.44
C THR A 232 -14.80 4.00 -28.51
N ALA A 233 -15.56 2.99 -28.91
CA ALA A 233 -15.08 1.65 -29.17
C ALA A 233 -14.82 1.52 -30.67
N GLU A 234 -13.56 1.60 -31.08
CA GLU A 234 -13.20 1.23 -32.46
C GLU A 234 -13.13 -0.29 -32.53
N GLY A 235 -13.84 -0.89 -33.49
CA GLY A 235 -13.86 -2.35 -33.71
C GLY A 235 -12.46 -2.85 -34.08
N ARG A 236 -11.71 -3.30 -33.09
CA ARG A 236 -10.36 -3.85 -33.22
C ARG A 236 -10.25 -5.06 -32.33
N ARG A 237 -10.04 -6.24 -32.94
CA ARG A 237 -9.68 -7.43 -32.18
C ARG A 237 -8.32 -7.20 -31.54
N GLU A 238 -8.28 -7.35 -30.22
CA GLU A 238 -7.05 -7.23 -29.44
C GLU A 238 -5.98 -8.21 -29.93
N PRO A 239 -4.74 -7.76 -30.19
CA PRO A 239 -3.62 -8.62 -30.58
C PRO A 239 -3.26 -9.65 -29.48
N ASP A 240 -2.66 -10.78 -29.88
CA ASP A 240 -2.26 -11.83 -28.93
C ASP A 240 -1.27 -11.33 -27.88
N GLU A 241 -0.39 -10.39 -28.21
CA GLU A 241 0.61 -9.84 -27.29
C GLU A 241 -0.04 -9.01 -26.17
N GLU A 242 -0.90 -8.06 -26.52
CA GLU A 242 -1.69 -7.27 -25.56
C GLU A 242 -2.55 -8.17 -24.67
N TYR A 243 -3.18 -9.19 -25.26
CA TYR A 243 -4.00 -10.12 -24.52
C TYR A 243 -3.17 -11.00 -23.55
N ARG A 244 -1.98 -11.47 -23.96
CA ARG A 244 -1.06 -12.20 -23.06
C ARG A 244 -0.71 -11.37 -21.83
N HIS A 245 -0.38 -10.08 -22.00
CA HIS A 245 -0.09 -9.21 -20.86
C HIS A 245 -1.25 -9.15 -19.87
N ARG A 246 -2.50 -9.08 -20.34
CA ARG A 246 -3.67 -9.11 -19.45
C ARG A 246 -3.83 -10.46 -18.74
N LEU A 247 -3.56 -11.57 -19.42
CA LEU A 247 -3.62 -12.91 -18.82
C LEU A 247 -2.52 -13.11 -17.76
N ASP A 248 -1.36 -12.48 -17.94
CA ASP A 248 -0.23 -12.56 -17.01
C ASP A 248 -0.54 -12.04 -15.60
N ILE A 249 -1.50 -11.12 -15.49
CA ILE A 249 -2.01 -10.64 -14.20
C ILE A 249 -2.56 -11.81 -13.38
N TYR A 250 -3.23 -12.78 -14.02
CA TYR A 250 -4.01 -13.82 -13.36
C TYR A 250 -3.29 -15.17 -13.23
N ARG A 251 -1.94 -15.17 -13.32
CA ARG A 251 -1.13 -16.36 -13.07
C ARG A 251 -1.33 -16.85 -11.62
N PRO A 252 -1.40 -18.17 -11.38
CA PRO A 252 -1.82 -18.71 -10.08
C PRO A 252 -0.74 -18.53 -8.99
N TRP A 253 -0.93 -17.65 -8.00
CA TRP A 253 -0.02 -17.55 -6.85
C TRP A 253 -0.67 -17.25 -5.49
N LEU A 254 0.04 -17.73 -4.47
CA LEU A 254 -0.19 -17.75 -3.02
C LEU A 254 -0.34 -16.36 -2.37
N TYR A 255 -1.02 -16.32 -1.22
CA TYR A 255 -1.26 -15.21 -0.28
C TYR A 255 -0.51 -13.90 -0.57
N PRO A 256 -1.19 -12.79 -0.92
CA PRO A 256 -0.55 -11.52 -1.26
C PRO A 256 0.20 -10.93 -0.05
N THR A 257 1.53 -11.10 -0.06
CA THR A 257 2.44 -10.42 0.87
C THR A 257 3.00 -9.15 0.23
N ARG A 258 3.42 -8.17 1.05
CA ARG A 258 4.06 -6.93 0.56
C ARG A 258 5.15 -7.21 -0.47
N ARG A 259 6.07 -8.13 -0.16
CA ARG A 259 7.18 -8.52 -1.04
C ARG A 259 6.71 -9.02 -2.41
N GLN A 260 5.60 -9.76 -2.46
CA GLN A 260 5.05 -10.23 -3.74
C GLN A 260 4.37 -9.11 -4.52
N VAL A 261 3.64 -8.22 -3.84
CA VAL A 261 3.05 -7.03 -4.48
C VAL A 261 4.15 -6.18 -5.09
N GLU A 262 5.22 -5.91 -4.34
CA GLU A 262 6.40 -5.18 -4.84
C GLU A 262 7.07 -5.93 -5.99
N ALA A 263 7.26 -7.25 -5.89
CA ALA A 263 7.88 -8.04 -6.96
C ALA A 263 7.03 -8.05 -8.24
N MET A 264 5.71 -8.11 -8.15
CA MET A 264 4.82 -8.09 -9.31
C MET A 264 4.73 -6.70 -9.94
N LEU A 265 4.63 -5.64 -9.13
CA LEU A 265 4.56 -4.27 -9.65
C LEU A 265 5.89 -3.79 -10.23
N ASN A 266 7.01 -4.14 -9.61
CA ASN A 266 8.31 -3.53 -9.89
C ASN A 266 9.36 -4.49 -10.47
N GLY A 267 9.19 -5.81 -10.31
CA GLY A 267 10.21 -6.79 -10.66
C GLY A 267 11.47 -6.70 -9.78
N PRO A 268 12.54 -7.45 -10.10
CA PRO A 268 13.82 -7.33 -9.40
C PRO A 268 14.45 -5.95 -9.62
N GLY A 269 15.25 -5.48 -8.65
CA GLY A 269 16.02 -4.23 -8.75
C GLY A 269 15.94 -3.35 -7.50
N ARG A 270 16.77 -2.32 -7.46
CA ARG A 270 16.76 -1.24 -6.46
C ARG A 270 15.64 -0.25 -6.78
N PRO A 271 15.21 0.59 -5.80
CA PRO A 271 14.19 1.63 -6.04
C PRO A 271 14.51 2.60 -7.19
N SER A 272 15.80 2.82 -7.48
CA SER A 272 16.28 3.68 -8.56
C SER A 272 16.35 3.01 -9.94
N ASP A 273 16.20 1.69 -10.01
CA ASP A 273 16.30 0.96 -11.28
C ASP A 273 15.02 1.15 -12.11
N PRO A 274 15.04 0.95 -13.44
CA PRO A 274 13.80 0.89 -14.21
C PRO A 274 12.91 -0.27 -13.73
N ASN A 275 11.61 -0.09 -13.88
CA ASN A 275 10.61 -1.13 -13.59
C ASN A 275 10.85 -2.34 -14.50
N ARG A 276 10.79 -3.54 -13.93
CA ARG A 276 10.89 -4.84 -14.63
C ARG A 276 9.73 -5.79 -14.26
N GLY A 277 8.69 -5.27 -13.62
CA GLY A 277 7.47 -5.97 -13.24
C GLY A 277 6.40 -5.90 -14.32
N LEU A 278 5.16 -6.22 -13.95
CA LEU A 278 4.01 -6.26 -14.88
C LEU A 278 3.72 -4.91 -15.54
N LEU A 279 4.04 -3.79 -14.88
CA LEU A 279 3.84 -2.45 -15.45
C LEU A 279 4.86 -2.12 -16.54
N ALA A 280 6.04 -2.74 -16.53
CA ALA A 280 7.04 -2.54 -17.58
C ALA A 280 6.57 -3.09 -18.93
N ALA A 281 5.74 -4.15 -18.91
CA ALA A 281 5.16 -4.75 -20.12
C ALA A 281 4.22 -3.81 -20.89
N ILE A 282 3.69 -2.78 -20.22
CA ILE A 282 2.81 -1.75 -20.80
C ILE A 282 3.51 -0.38 -20.90
N GLY A 283 4.85 -0.37 -20.82
CA GLY A 283 5.67 0.82 -21.03
C GLY A 283 5.87 1.72 -19.81
N VAL A 284 5.42 1.33 -18.61
CA VAL A 284 5.67 2.12 -17.39
C VAL A 284 7.05 1.77 -16.86
N THR A 285 7.98 2.72 -16.96
CA THR A 285 9.38 2.55 -16.51
C THR A 285 9.59 2.90 -15.03
N ALA A 286 8.67 3.65 -14.43
CA ALA A 286 8.74 4.04 -13.02
C ALA A 286 8.37 2.87 -12.10
N ARG A 287 9.08 2.76 -10.96
CA ARG A 287 8.77 1.77 -9.92
C ARG A 287 7.71 2.33 -8.97
N ALA A 288 6.71 1.53 -8.66
CA ALA A 288 5.68 1.84 -7.68
C ALA A 288 6.23 1.77 -6.24
N LEU A 289 5.82 2.71 -5.40
CA LEU A 289 6.07 2.71 -3.97
C LEU A 289 4.92 2.01 -3.25
N VAL A 290 5.21 0.94 -2.52
CA VAL A 290 4.23 0.23 -1.68
C VAL A 290 4.50 0.58 -0.21
N THR A 291 3.49 1.12 0.46
CA THR A 291 3.55 1.44 1.89
C THR A 291 2.49 0.65 2.63
N ASP A 292 2.87 -0.13 3.64
CA ASP A 292 1.97 -0.95 4.47
C ASP A 292 2.20 -0.78 5.98
N THR A 293 3.09 0.14 6.37
CA THR A 293 3.35 0.43 7.78
C THR A 293 2.11 1.07 8.38
N ALA A 294 1.40 0.36 9.24
CA ALA A 294 0.19 0.87 9.88
C ALA A 294 0.52 2.05 10.79
N ARG A 295 -0.31 3.09 10.74
CA ARG A 295 -0.22 4.22 11.66
C ARG A 295 -0.65 3.79 13.06
N PRO A 296 0.09 4.18 14.11
CA PRO A 296 -0.32 3.90 15.47
C PRO A 296 -1.61 4.68 15.79
N ALA A 297 -2.55 4.03 16.47
CA ALA A 297 -3.75 4.68 16.99
C ALA A 297 -3.42 5.30 18.35
N ALA A 298 -3.86 6.54 18.55
CA ALA A 298 -3.89 7.18 19.85
C ALA A 298 -4.97 6.54 20.74
N ALA A 299 -4.68 6.29 22.02
CA ALA A 299 -5.65 5.82 22.99
C ALA A 299 -5.76 6.80 24.16
N ALA A 300 -7.00 7.08 24.58
CA ALA A 300 -7.29 7.78 25.83
C ALA A 300 -8.37 7.02 26.60
N VAL A 301 -8.28 7.03 27.92
CA VAL A 301 -9.23 6.36 28.82
C VAL A 301 -9.72 7.36 29.86
N HIS A 302 -11.04 7.43 30.05
CA HIS A 302 -11.69 8.24 31.08
C HIS A 302 -12.64 7.39 31.90
N LEU A 303 -12.49 7.43 33.22
CA LEU A 303 -13.34 6.69 34.14
C LEU A 303 -14.61 7.48 34.49
N VAL A 304 -15.76 6.85 34.27
CA VAL A 304 -17.07 7.37 34.65
C VAL A 304 -17.68 6.47 35.72
N GLY A 305 -17.91 7.04 36.90
CA GLY A 305 -18.67 6.39 37.97
C GLY A 305 -20.17 6.53 37.73
N VAL A 306 -20.91 5.45 37.81
CA VAL A 306 -22.37 5.44 37.68
C VAL A 306 -22.96 5.15 39.05
N GLU A 307 -23.59 6.17 39.61
CA GLU A 307 -24.25 6.07 40.91
C GLU A 307 -25.61 5.39 40.73
N ALA A 308 -25.91 4.45 41.62
CA ALA A 308 -27.29 3.98 41.75
C ALA A 308 -28.14 5.18 42.18
N LEU A 309 -29.30 5.39 41.56
CA LEU A 309 -30.34 6.27 42.10
C LEU A 309 -30.56 5.84 43.54
N ARG A 310 -30.08 6.66 44.50
CA ARG A 310 -30.21 6.38 45.93
C ARG A 310 -31.69 6.30 46.26
N ASN A 311 -32.27 5.10 46.28
CA ASN A 311 -33.29 4.82 47.28
C ASN A 311 -32.51 4.55 48.57
N PRO A 312 -32.67 5.39 49.62
CA PRO A 312 -32.02 5.14 50.89
C PRO A 312 -32.42 3.74 51.34
N ILE A 313 -31.42 2.85 51.49
CA ILE A 313 -31.63 1.55 52.11
C ILE A 313 -32.20 1.84 53.50
N PRO A 314 -33.44 1.39 53.83
CA PRO A 314 -33.98 1.62 55.15
C PRO A 314 -33.03 1.02 56.18
N PRO A 315 -32.80 1.67 57.33
CA PRO A 315 -31.87 1.17 58.34
C PRO A 315 -32.29 -0.24 58.74
N ILE A 316 -31.39 -1.20 58.52
CA ILE A 316 -31.58 -2.58 58.96
C ILE A 316 -31.70 -2.52 60.49
N ARG A 317 -32.85 -2.92 61.02
CA ARG A 317 -33.06 -3.04 62.47
C ARG A 317 -31.98 -3.95 63.06
N PRO A 318 -31.34 -3.58 64.18
CA PRO A 318 -30.36 -4.45 64.83
C PRO A 318 -31.05 -5.76 65.25
N ILE A 319 -30.44 -6.89 64.91
CA ILE A 319 -30.80 -8.20 65.45
C ILE A 319 -30.24 -8.25 66.87
N PRO A 320 -31.05 -8.46 67.92
CA PRO A 320 -30.55 -8.68 69.27
C PRO A 320 -29.92 -10.08 69.36
N ASP A 321 -28.75 -10.15 69.99
CA ASP A 321 -28.15 -11.36 70.59
C ASP A 321 -27.63 -12.47 69.67
N GLY A 322 -26.57 -12.17 68.90
CA GLY A 322 -25.72 -13.19 68.28
C GLY A 322 -24.22 -12.84 68.39
N PRO A 323 -23.32 -13.83 68.58
CA PRO A 323 -21.88 -13.57 68.74
C PRO A 323 -21.32 -12.89 67.50
N ILE A 324 -20.71 -11.72 67.73
CA ILE A 324 -20.07 -10.88 66.72
C ILE A 324 -18.92 -11.67 66.10
N ARG A 325 -19.16 -12.31 64.94
CA ARG A 325 -18.06 -12.66 64.04
C ARG A 325 -17.50 -11.34 63.49
N PRO A 326 -16.17 -11.12 63.50
CA PRO A 326 -15.60 -9.97 62.82
C PRO A 326 -15.91 -10.11 61.33
N VAL A 327 -16.91 -9.36 60.86
CA VAL A 327 -17.10 -9.10 59.44
C VAL A 327 -15.86 -8.32 59.01
N PRO A 328 -15.12 -8.73 57.97
CA PRO A 328 -14.01 -7.92 57.46
C PRO A 328 -14.53 -6.51 57.16
N PRO A 329 -13.72 -5.46 57.34
CA PRO A 329 -14.18 -4.08 57.16
C PRO A 329 -14.85 -3.98 55.80
N ARG A 330 -16.17 -3.69 55.77
CA ARG A 330 -16.88 -3.38 54.53
C ARG A 330 -16.20 -2.16 53.91
N PRO A 331 -15.44 -2.28 52.82
CA PRO A 331 -15.01 -1.11 52.07
C PRO A 331 -16.12 -0.81 51.06
N LEU A 332 -16.22 0.44 50.60
CA LEU A 332 -16.95 0.86 49.38
C LEU A 332 -18.43 1.26 49.46
N ALA A 333 -19.15 1.15 50.57
CA ALA A 333 -20.58 1.58 50.58
C ALA A 333 -20.76 3.12 50.53
N ASP A 334 -19.74 3.90 50.92
CA ASP A 334 -19.83 5.38 51.01
C ASP A 334 -18.77 6.11 50.15
N ARG A 335 -18.01 5.37 49.35
CA ARG A 335 -17.05 5.94 48.40
C ARG A 335 -17.61 5.77 47.00
N THR A 336 -17.73 6.85 46.24
CA THR A 336 -18.06 6.79 44.82
C THR A 336 -17.15 5.75 44.15
N GLY A 337 -17.72 4.86 43.32
CA GLY A 337 -16.98 3.70 42.80
C GLY A 337 -15.66 4.04 42.10
N ARG A 338 -15.54 5.28 41.57
CA ARG A 338 -14.33 5.83 40.97
C ARG A 338 -13.22 6.13 41.99
N THR A 339 -13.50 6.81 43.10
CA THR A 339 -12.49 7.11 44.14
C THR A 339 -11.97 5.83 44.78
N GLY A 340 -12.88 4.90 45.12
CA GLY A 340 -12.49 3.60 45.67
C GLY A 340 -11.60 2.79 44.72
N PHE A 341 -11.86 2.85 43.41
CA PHE A 341 -11.01 2.21 42.41
C PHE A 341 -9.61 2.80 42.33
N PHE A 342 -9.46 4.13 42.37
CA PHE A 342 -8.13 4.74 42.36
C PHE A 342 -7.31 4.38 43.59
N GLU A 343 -7.92 4.39 44.77
CA GLU A 343 -7.26 3.93 46.00
C GLU A 343 -6.84 2.47 45.91
N TYR A 344 -7.73 1.60 45.42
CA TYR A 344 -7.42 0.19 45.17
C TYR A 344 -6.24 0.04 44.20
N ALA A 345 -6.29 0.68 43.03
CA ALA A 345 -5.22 0.62 42.04
C ALA A 345 -3.88 1.10 42.60
N ARG A 346 -3.88 2.17 43.41
CA ARG A 346 -2.69 2.67 44.11
C ARG A 346 -2.15 1.65 45.13
N GLN A 347 -3.02 0.95 45.83
CA GLN A 347 -2.64 -0.05 46.83
C GLN A 347 -2.10 -1.34 46.21
N THR A 348 -2.71 -1.81 45.12
CA THR A 348 -2.43 -3.15 44.57
C THR A 348 -1.53 -3.17 43.35
N THR A 349 -1.54 -2.11 42.53
CA THR A 349 -1.02 -2.19 41.15
C THR A 349 0.04 -1.13 40.84
N LEU A 350 -0.20 0.14 41.19
CA LEU A 350 0.73 1.22 40.82
C LEU A 350 2.05 1.13 41.58
N ILE A 351 3.14 1.53 40.96
CA ILE A 351 4.46 1.62 41.60
C ILE A 351 4.57 2.98 42.27
N TRP A 352 4.85 2.99 43.57
CA TRP A 352 5.21 4.19 44.35
C TRP A 352 6.73 4.26 44.47
N PRO A 353 7.40 5.14 43.71
CA PRO A 353 8.86 5.18 43.72
C PRO A 353 9.41 5.86 44.96
N GLY A 354 8.66 6.73 45.64
CA GLY A 354 9.11 7.46 46.83
C GLY A 354 9.70 6.56 47.93
N ASP A 355 10.69 7.10 48.66
CA ASP A 355 11.34 6.46 49.83
C ASP A 355 10.74 7.02 51.12
N ASP A 356 9.41 7.06 51.17
CA ASP A 356 8.66 7.59 52.30
C ASP A 356 7.84 6.50 52.99
N ALA A 357 7.52 6.72 54.26
CA ALA A 357 6.84 5.75 55.10
C ALA A 357 5.44 5.36 54.58
N GLU A 358 4.83 6.15 53.69
CA GLU A 358 3.56 5.82 53.07
C GLU A 358 3.77 4.86 51.89
N ALA A 359 4.72 5.15 51.01
CA ALA A 359 5.09 4.27 49.90
C ALA A 359 5.54 2.89 50.40
N ASP A 360 6.38 2.83 51.44
CA ASP A 360 6.84 1.57 52.04
C ASP A 360 5.70 0.77 52.64
N ARG A 361 4.79 1.43 53.36
CA ARG A 361 3.60 0.78 53.93
C ARG A 361 2.69 0.21 52.85
N VAL A 362 2.49 0.95 51.75
CA VAL A 362 1.66 0.51 50.63
C VAL A 362 2.23 -0.75 49.99
N HIS A 363 3.53 -0.80 49.72
CA HIS A 363 4.15 -1.99 49.11
C HIS A 363 4.25 -3.17 50.08
N ALA A 364 4.58 -2.92 51.35
CA ALA A 364 4.63 -3.96 52.37
C ALA A 364 3.27 -4.61 52.65
N ALA A 365 2.17 -3.88 52.43
CA ALA A 365 0.81 -4.41 52.57
C ALA A 365 0.35 -5.30 51.41
N ARG A 366 1.14 -5.42 50.32
CA ARG A 366 0.76 -6.23 49.15
C ARG A 366 1.01 -7.70 49.40
N TYR A 367 0.05 -8.53 49.00
CA TYR A 367 0.18 -9.98 49.04
C TYR A 367 0.95 -10.49 47.81
N LEU A 368 2.26 -10.24 47.77
CA LEU A 368 3.17 -10.66 46.69
C LEU A 368 4.14 -11.74 47.19
N PRO A 369 4.56 -12.69 46.31
CA PRO A 369 5.69 -13.56 46.60
C PRO A 369 6.97 -12.73 46.88
N THR A 370 7.84 -13.21 47.78
CA THR A 370 9.06 -12.51 48.18
C THR A 370 9.90 -12.02 46.99
N ALA A 371 10.12 -12.90 46.00
CA ALA A 371 10.88 -12.54 44.80
C ALA A 371 10.24 -11.38 43.99
N ALA A 372 8.91 -11.31 43.92
CA ALA A 372 8.21 -10.22 43.24
C ALA A 372 8.30 -8.91 44.06
N ALA A 373 8.23 -8.99 45.39
CA ALA A 373 8.43 -7.85 46.28
C ALA A 373 9.84 -7.27 46.14
N GLU A 374 10.87 -8.13 46.10
CA GLU A 374 12.27 -7.73 45.87
C GLU A 374 12.49 -7.10 44.49
N GLN A 375 11.86 -7.63 43.44
CA GLN A 375 11.88 -7.03 42.10
C GLN A 375 11.25 -5.64 42.09
N VAL A 376 10.11 -5.46 42.76
CA VAL A 376 9.45 -4.15 42.90
C VAL A 376 10.33 -3.18 43.68
N GLU A 377 10.96 -3.59 44.77
CA GLU A 377 11.84 -2.71 45.55
C GLU A 377 13.09 -2.30 44.75
N THR A 378 13.69 -3.24 44.03
CA THR A 378 14.83 -2.95 43.16
C THR A 378 14.43 -1.94 42.08
N LEU A 379 13.25 -2.12 41.45
CA LEU A 379 12.72 -1.16 40.48
C LEU A 379 12.49 0.22 41.12
N ARG A 380 11.89 0.29 42.32
CA ARG A 380 11.69 1.55 43.06
C ARG A 380 13.01 2.28 43.28
N ARG A 381 14.06 1.58 43.73
CA ARG A 381 15.40 2.13 43.96
C ARG A 381 15.98 2.74 42.67
N ARG A 382 15.90 2.02 41.55
CA ARG A 382 16.40 2.52 40.26
C ARG A 382 15.63 3.74 39.75
N LEU A 383 14.31 3.76 39.94
CA LEU A 383 13.47 4.92 39.61
C LEU A 383 13.86 6.15 40.43
N ARG A 384 14.08 6.02 41.74
CA ARG A 384 14.55 7.13 42.60
C ARG A 384 15.92 7.65 42.19
N ALA A 385 16.82 6.76 41.76
CA ALA A 385 18.13 7.16 41.26
C ALA A 385 18.06 7.92 39.93
N GLY A 386 17.01 7.68 39.11
CA GLY A 386 16.84 8.30 37.79
C GLY A 386 15.92 9.53 37.77
N PHE A 387 14.97 9.66 38.69
CA PHE A 387 13.89 10.65 38.64
C PHE A 387 13.52 11.21 40.01
N GLY A 388 13.09 12.49 40.02
CA GLY A 388 12.50 13.14 41.19
C GLY A 388 10.97 13.11 41.10
N PHE A 389 10.32 12.34 41.98
CA PHE A 389 8.86 12.19 42.04
C PHE A 389 8.22 13.13 43.06
N PRO A 390 6.96 13.57 42.86
CA PRO A 390 6.21 14.29 43.88
C PRO A 390 5.92 13.39 45.08
N ALA A 391 5.60 14.00 46.22
CA ALA A 391 5.07 13.28 47.37
C ALA A 391 3.81 12.50 46.95
N ARG A 392 3.78 11.19 47.22
CA ARG A 392 2.73 10.27 46.74
C ARG A 392 2.66 10.12 45.21
N GLY A 393 3.74 10.38 44.48
CA GLY A 393 3.82 10.03 43.05
C GLY A 393 3.68 8.53 42.85
N ALA A 394 2.69 8.10 42.05
CA ALA A 394 2.51 6.71 41.68
C ALA A 394 2.35 6.59 40.15
N VAL A 395 2.95 5.57 39.55
CA VAL A 395 2.93 5.32 38.11
C VAL A 395 2.55 3.87 37.80
N GLY A 396 1.98 3.62 36.63
CA GLY A 396 1.65 2.27 36.17
C GLY A 396 2.91 1.41 35.99
N PRO A 397 2.85 0.08 36.19
CA PRO A 397 4.04 -0.79 36.08
C PRO A 397 4.79 -0.67 34.75
N MET A 398 4.08 -0.62 33.62
CA MET A 398 4.71 -0.50 32.30
C MET A 398 5.36 0.87 32.07
N LEU A 399 4.75 1.96 32.57
CA LEU A 399 5.38 3.27 32.58
C LEU A 399 6.62 3.28 33.48
N ALA A 400 6.56 2.63 34.64
CA ALA A 400 7.68 2.50 35.56
C ALA A 400 8.88 1.79 34.90
N LEU A 401 8.65 0.71 34.15
CA LEU A 401 9.71 0.01 33.42
C LEU A 401 10.29 0.86 32.28
N ALA A 402 9.46 1.60 31.53
CA ALA A 402 9.93 2.51 30.49
C ALA A 402 10.78 3.66 31.09
N LEU A 403 10.34 4.24 32.21
CA LEU A 403 11.12 5.26 32.93
C LEU A 403 12.44 4.68 33.45
N ASP A 404 12.45 3.47 34.02
CA ASP A 404 13.67 2.80 34.46
C ASP A 404 14.70 2.66 33.32
N ARG A 405 14.25 2.24 32.12
CA ARG A 405 15.09 2.22 30.90
C ARG A 405 15.64 3.60 30.56
N VAL A 406 14.81 4.65 30.56
CA VAL A 406 15.26 6.03 30.33
C VAL A 406 16.34 6.43 31.33
N GLY A 407 16.14 6.14 32.61
CA GLY A 407 17.11 6.44 33.67
C GLY A 407 18.45 5.72 33.46
N ARG A 408 18.42 4.45 33.02
CA ARG A 408 19.62 3.67 32.68
C ARG A 408 20.34 4.21 31.44
N CYS A 409 19.62 4.44 30.35
CA CYS A 409 20.20 5.00 29.13
C CYS A 409 20.81 6.40 29.36
N ARG A 410 20.17 7.27 30.16
CA ARG A 410 20.75 8.57 30.54
C ARG A 410 22.05 8.42 31.33
N ARG A 411 22.11 7.52 32.31
CA ARG A 411 23.33 7.23 33.07
C ARG A 411 24.45 6.70 32.18
N ALA A 412 24.13 5.80 31.25
CA ALA A 412 25.07 5.30 30.26
C ALA A 412 25.59 6.42 29.34
N LEU A 413 24.77 7.41 29.02
CA LEU A 413 25.21 8.62 28.30
C LEU A 413 25.89 9.65 29.24
N GLY A 414 26.03 9.34 30.53
CA GLY A 414 26.73 10.12 31.55
C GLY A 414 25.93 11.22 32.22
N GLU A 415 24.62 11.21 32.08
CA GLU A 415 23.69 12.07 32.81
C GLU A 415 23.10 11.28 33.99
N SER A 416 23.60 11.55 35.20
CA SER A 416 23.20 10.86 36.43
C SER A 416 22.27 11.67 37.33
N ALA A 417 22.02 12.93 37.01
CA ALA A 417 21.11 13.77 37.79
C ALA A 417 19.66 13.27 37.67
N PRO A 418 18.92 13.13 38.79
CA PRO A 418 17.52 12.76 38.76
C PRO A 418 16.70 13.73 37.90
N TRP A 419 15.94 13.20 36.95
CA TRP A 419 15.06 14.00 36.09
C TRP A 419 13.79 14.39 36.86
N PRO A 420 13.46 15.69 36.99
CA PRO A 420 12.22 16.09 37.63
C PRO A 420 10.98 15.56 36.89
N LEU A 421 10.10 14.88 37.63
CA LEU A 421 8.85 14.32 37.14
C LEU A 421 7.72 14.90 38.00
N PRO A 422 7.28 16.16 37.74
CA PRO A 422 6.42 16.91 38.66
C PRO A 422 5.01 16.35 38.84
N ARG A 423 4.51 15.51 37.92
CA ARG A 423 3.14 14.96 38.00
C ARG A 423 3.10 13.49 37.59
N CYS A 424 2.40 12.67 38.37
CA CYS A 424 2.15 11.25 38.09
C CYS A 424 0.64 10.98 38.10
N GLN A 425 0.22 9.81 38.60
CA GLN A 425 -1.20 9.51 38.80
C GLN A 425 -1.88 10.55 39.68
N ASP A 426 -2.94 11.14 39.13
CA ASP A 426 -3.76 12.16 39.79
C ASP A 426 -5.24 11.92 39.44
N PRO A 427 -6.12 11.61 40.41
CA PRO A 427 -7.54 11.34 40.16
C PRO A 427 -8.31 12.55 39.60
N ALA A 428 -7.79 13.77 39.83
CA ALA A 428 -8.36 15.02 39.30
C ALA A 428 -7.65 15.49 38.02
N GLY A 429 -6.60 14.80 37.57
CA GLY A 429 -5.82 15.21 36.40
C GLY A 429 -6.48 14.94 35.05
N GLY A 430 -7.65 14.29 35.04
CA GLY A 430 -8.32 13.86 33.82
C GLY A 430 -7.69 12.62 33.20
N SER A 431 -8.14 12.28 31.98
CA SER A 431 -7.83 11.01 31.30
C SER A 431 -6.34 10.69 31.15
N ARG A 432 -5.46 11.70 31.15
CA ARG A 432 -4.00 11.52 31.04
C ARG A 432 -3.39 10.87 32.28
N TYR A 433 -3.87 11.24 33.46
CA TYR A 433 -3.20 10.92 34.72
C TYR A 433 -4.00 9.97 35.60
N GLU A 434 -5.31 9.84 35.42
CA GLU A 434 -6.16 9.13 36.39
C GLU A 434 -5.76 7.65 36.61
N LEU A 435 -5.22 6.97 35.60
CA LEU A 435 -4.77 5.57 35.69
C LEU A 435 -3.26 5.41 35.92
N GLY A 436 -2.50 6.51 36.00
CA GLY A 436 -1.04 6.49 36.13
C GLY A 436 -0.31 5.96 34.88
N LEU A 437 -0.98 5.95 33.73
CA LEU A 437 -0.41 5.46 32.45
C LEU A 437 0.48 6.51 31.77
N GLY A 438 0.39 7.77 32.18
CA GLY A 438 1.28 8.86 31.78
C GLY A 438 1.75 9.70 32.97
N ALA A 439 2.74 10.53 32.71
CA ALA A 439 3.37 11.42 33.69
C ALA A 439 3.89 12.70 33.01
N ASP A 440 4.05 13.75 33.79
CA ASP A 440 4.74 14.96 33.33
C ASP A 440 6.22 14.89 33.72
N LEU A 441 7.08 15.09 32.73
CA LEU A 441 8.54 15.11 32.82
C LEU A 441 9.01 16.52 32.46
N ALA A 442 9.98 17.08 33.19
CA ALA A 442 10.55 18.38 32.81
C ALA A 442 11.21 18.29 31.42
N THR A 443 11.10 19.33 30.59
CA THR A 443 11.79 19.36 29.29
C THR A 443 13.31 19.26 29.50
N PRO A 444 14.03 18.41 28.74
CA PRO A 444 15.48 18.29 28.90
C PRO A 444 16.18 19.58 28.44
N GLY A 445 17.30 19.91 29.09
CA GLY A 445 18.09 21.07 28.68
C GLY A 445 18.78 20.84 27.33
N LYS A 446 18.82 21.85 26.45
CA LYS A 446 19.52 21.73 25.15
C LYS A 446 20.96 21.25 25.27
N ALA A 447 21.70 21.74 26.28
CA ALA A 447 23.08 21.34 26.53
C ALA A 447 23.21 19.87 26.98
N GLU A 448 22.22 19.36 27.70
CA GLU A 448 22.16 17.95 28.12
C GLU A 448 21.91 17.04 26.90
N LEU A 449 20.90 17.37 26.09
CA LEU A 449 20.60 16.64 24.84
C LEU A 449 21.81 16.62 23.90
N ALA A 450 22.50 17.75 23.71
CA ALA A 450 23.69 17.82 22.85
C ALA A 450 24.84 16.92 23.35
N ARG A 451 25.03 16.79 24.67
CA ARG A 451 26.04 15.88 25.24
C ARG A 451 25.66 14.43 25.03
N MET A 452 24.39 14.08 25.28
CA MET A 452 23.87 12.73 25.09
C MET A 452 23.94 12.28 23.63
N GLU A 453 23.53 13.16 22.70
CA GLU A 453 23.61 12.93 21.26
C GLU A 453 25.06 12.66 20.82
N ARG A 454 26.00 13.53 21.23
CA ARG A 454 27.41 13.41 20.87
C ARG A 454 28.00 12.09 21.36
N ARG A 455 27.78 11.73 22.62
CA ARG A 455 28.30 10.47 23.19
C ARG A 455 27.75 9.24 22.51
N LEU A 456 26.47 9.25 22.14
CA LEU A 456 25.89 8.14 21.41
C LEU A 456 26.54 7.99 20.02
N ARG A 457 26.77 9.10 19.31
CA ARG A 457 27.46 9.09 18.01
C ARG A 457 28.92 8.64 18.12
N ASP A 458 29.60 9.07 19.17
CA ASP A 458 31.01 8.76 19.42
C ASP A 458 31.22 7.34 19.99
N GLY A 459 30.13 6.67 20.41
CA GLY A 459 30.18 5.36 21.07
C GLY A 459 30.75 5.41 22.50
N ASP A 460 30.83 6.59 23.13
CA ASP A 460 31.37 6.81 24.48
C ASP A 460 30.30 6.49 25.56
N LEU A 461 29.92 5.21 25.63
CA LEU A 461 28.93 4.71 26.58
C LEU A 461 29.58 4.33 27.93
N LYS A 462 29.04 4.87 29.02
CA LYS A 462 29.41 4.56 30.42
C LYS A 462 28.64 3.37 30.96
N LEU A 463 28.81 2.21 30.33
CA LEU A 463 28.22 0.95 30.80
C LEU A 463 29.19 0.19 31.72
N PRO A 464 28.72 -0.38 32.85
CA PRO A 464 29.55 -1.25 33.67
C PRO A 464 29.81 -2.58 32.93
N ALA A 465 30.96 -3.20 33.21
CA ALA A 465 31.31 -4.50 32.62
C ALA A 465 30.42 -5.65 33.14
N GLU A 466 29.95 -5.54 34.38
CA GLU A 466 29.10 -6.52 35.05
C GLU A 466 27.77 -5.88 35.49
N PRO A 467 26.69 -6.67 35.60
CA PRO A 467 25.42 -6.20 36.15
C PRO A 467 25.56 -5.58 37.54
N THR A 468 24.84 -4.49 37.79
CA THR A 468 24.76 -3.80 39.09
C THR A 468 23.30 -3.53 39.45
N ASP A 469 23.04 -3.14 40.71
CA ASP A 469 21.70 -2.74 41.15
C ASP A 469 21.06 -1.64 40.28
N LEU A 470 21.88 -0.71 39.75
CA LEU A 470 21.43 0.41 38.92
C LEU A 470 21.48 0.12 37.42
N GLU A 471 22.14 -0.95 37.01
CA GLU A 471 22.22 -1.44 35.63
C GLU A 471 22.24 -2.97 35.63
N PRO A 472 21.08 -3.62 35.74
CA PRO A 472 20.98 -5.07 35.85
C PRO A 472 21.21 -5.78 34.51
N ASP A 473 21.14 -5.05 33.38
CA ASP A 473 21.32 -5.60 32.04
C ASP A 473 22.01 -4.59 31.12
N PRO A 474 23.36 -4.48 31.20
CA PRO A 474 24.13 -3.60 30.34
C PRO A 474 23.92 -3.88 28.83
N ALA A 475 23.61 -5.12 28.46
CA ALA A 475 23.38 -5.53 27.08
C ALA A 475 22.03 -5.00 26.55
N GLU A 476 20.96 -5.05 27.35
CA GLU A 476 19.68 -4.40 27.01
C GLU A 476 19.89 -2.89 26.82
N THR A 477 20.58 -2.20 27.74
CA THR A 477 20.83 -0.76 27.63
C THR A 477 21.63 -0.41 26.37
N ALA A 478 22.67 -1.19 26.04
CA ALA A 478 23.42 -1.04 24.81
C ALA A 478 22.54 -1.23 23.56
N ALA A 479 21.68 -2.26 23.55
CA ALA A 479 20.78 -2.53 22.43
C ALA A 479 19.73 -1.42 22.24
N LEU A 480 19.16 -0.89 23.32
CA LEU A 480 18.23 0.23 23.27
C LEU A 480 18.91 1.48 22.68
N LEU A 481 20.11 1.82 23.14
CA LEU A 481 20.89 2.94 22.62
C LEU A 481 21.27 2.75 21.15
N ALA A 482 21.62 1.52 20.74
CA ALA A 482 21.91 1.19 19.34
C ALA A 482 20.68 1.32 18.41
N SER A 483 19.48 1.11 18.95
CA SER A 483 18.23 1.32 18.21
C SER A 483 17.81 2.79 18.08
N ALA A 484 18.39 3.66 18.91
CA ALA A 484 18.05 5.07 18.94
C ALA A 484 18.73 5.83 17.79
N THR A 485 18.01 6.76 17.15
CA THR A 485 18.57 7.60 16.07
C THR A 485 18.82 9.01 16.61
N PRO A 486 20.05 9.36 17.02
CA PRO A 486 20.34 10.64 17.67
C PRO A 486 20.02 11.83 16.76
N ARG A 487 19.40 12.86 17.33
CA ARG A 487 19.06 14.11 16.65
C ARG A 487 19.58 15.31 17.44
N PRO A 488 20.02 16.39 16.76
CA PRO A 488 20.46 17.59 17.43
C PRO A 488 19.29 18.27 18.16
N PRO A 489 19.54 19.01 19.26
CA PRO A 489 18.48 19.62 20.06
C PRO A 489 17.62 20.66 19.33
N ASP A 490 18.10 21.20 18.21
CA ASP A 490 17.32 22.14 17.39
C ASP A 490 16.33 21.41 16.47
N GLU A 491 16.57 20.13 16.16
CA GLU A 491 15.63 19.27 15.41
C GLU A 491 14.69 18.50 16.34
N ASP A 492 15.17 18.07 17.50
CA ASP A 492 14.39 17.34 18.51
C ASP A 492 14.65 17.93 19.92
N PRO A 493 14.01 19.07 20.26
CA PRO A 493 14.19 19.73 21.55
C PRO A 493 13.55 18.97 22.72
N ASP A 494 12.77 17.91 22.44
CA ASP A 494 12.09 17.10 23.45
C ASP A 494 12.92 15.86 23.84
N GLY A 495 13.95 15.51 23.07
CA GLY A 495 14.70 14.27 23.25
C GLY A 495 13.86 13.03 22.95
N ALA A 496 12.87 13.14 22.05
CA ALA A 496 11.99 12.06 21.68
C ALA A 496 12.76 10.84 21.15
N TRP A 497 13.88 11.05 20.45
CA TRP A 497 14.76 10.00 19.95
C TRP A 497 15.23 9.00 21.03
N LEU A 498 15.47 9.48 22.26
CA LEU A 498 15.91 8.66 23.38
C LEU A 498 14.71 8.05 24.11
N LEU A 499 13.70 8.88 24.40
CA LEU A 499 12.52 8.48 25.16
C LEU A 499 11.74 7.37 24.44
N GLN A 500 11.55 7.50 23.11
CA GLN A 500 10.85 6.49 22.31
C GLN A 500 11.63 5.18 22.21
N ALA A 501 12.95 5.23 22.08
CA ALA A 501 13.79 4.02 22.10
C ALA A 501 13.65 3.24 23.42
N CYS A 502 13.40 3.94 24.53
CA CYS A 502 13.17 3.33 25.84
C CYS A 502 11.74 2.79 26.06
N GLY A 503 10.85 2.91 25.07
CA GLY A 503 9.47 2.42 25.12
C GLY A 503 8.43 3.46 25.56
N LEU A 504 8.78 4.76 25.58
CA LEU A 504 7.77 5.82 25.72
C LEU A 504 7.18 6.18 24.36
N GLU A 505 6.08 5.54 24.01
CA GLU A 505 5.39 5.77 22.74
C GLU A 505 4.81 7.19 22.60
N THR A 506 4.51 7.86 23.73
CA THR A 506 4.14 9.28 23.74
C THR A 506 5.23 10.13 24.36
N VAL A 507 5.67 11.14 23.60
CA VAL A 507 6.41 12.31 24.07
C VAL A 507 5.68 13.53 23.52
N HIS A 508 4.99 14.27 24.37
CA HIS A 508 4.13 15.37 23.97
C HIS A 508 4.43 16.62 24.79
N ARG A 509 4.95 17.66 24.15
CA ARG A 509 5.19 18.94 24.81
C ARG A 509 3.85 19.60 25.20
N VAL A 510 3.65 19.76 26.52
CA VAL A 510 2.47 20.42 27.10
C VAL A 510 2.72 21.92 27.24
N ARG A 511 3.93 22.28 27.67
CA ARG A 511 4.44 23.66 27.77
C ARG A 511 5.96 23.64 27.58
N ASP A 512 6.60 24.80 27.46
CA ASP A 512 8.02 24.88 27.08
C ASP A 512 8.96 24.09 28.00
N ASP A 513 8.61 23.98 29.28
CA ASP A 513 9.36 23.30 30.34
C ASP A 513 8.70 21.99 30.81
N LEU A 514 7.68 21.47 30.10
CA LEU A 514 6.99 20.24 30.49
C LEU A 514 6.60 19.35 29.30
N LEU A 515 7.00 18.09 29.39
CA LEU A 515 6.63 17.01 28.47
C LEU A 515 5.69 16.04 29.18
N TYR A 516 4.56 15.72 28.55
CA TYR A 516 3.78 14.56 28.91
C TYR A 516 4.37 13.31 28.25
N VAL A 517 4.68 12.29 29.06
CA VAL A 517 5.23 11.01 28.60
C VAL A 517 4.31 9.85 28.96
N SER A 518 4.20 8.87 28.06
CA SER A 518 3.45 7.64 28.30
C SER A 518 4.03 6.47 27.51
N HIS A 519 3.92 5.26 28.08
CA HIS A 519 4.22 4.00 27.39
C HIS A 519 3.12 3.56 26.42
N ILE A 520 1.96 4.23 26.44
CA ILE A 520 0.85 4.01 25.52
C ILE A 520 0.94 5.09 24.43
N PRO A 521 0.59 4.78 23.17
CA PRO A 521 0.46 5.78 22.13
C PRO A 521 -0.80 6.59 22.42
N THR A 522 -0.67 7.71 23.12
CA THR A 522 -1.77 8.65 23.38
C THR A 522 -1.65 9.86 22.46
N PHE A 523 -0.44 10.24 22.05
CA PHE A 523 -0.19 11.40 21.16
C PHE A 523 -0.92 12.69 21.59
N GLY A 524 -1.07 12.90 22.91
CA GLY A 524 -1.79 14.03 23.48
C GLY A 524 -3.31 13.85 23.60
N LEU A 525 -3.87 12.75 23.08
CA LEU A 525 -5.30 12.41 23.17
C LEU A 525 -5.78 12.37 24.62
N THR A 526 -6.84 13.11 24.88
CA THR A 526 -7.55 13.21 26.15
C THR A 526 -9.04 13.06 25.92
N ILE A 527 -9.75 12.65 26.96
CA ILE A 527 -11.21 12.68 27.01
C ILE A 527 -11.59 13.67 28.11
N SER A 528 -12.51 14.57 27.79
CA SER A 528 -13.07 15.56 28.69
C SER A 528 -14.57 15.35 28.83
N GLY A 529 -15.08 15.59 30.04
CA GLY A 529 -16.51 15.49 30.37
C GLY A 529 -16.73 15.03 31.81
N PRO A 530 -17.99 14.86 32.24
CA PRO A 530 -18.31 14.46 33.60
C PRO A 530 -17.67 13.11 33.96
N SER A 531 -17.19 12.99 35.19
CA SER A 531 -16.63 11.74 35.71
C SER A 531 -17.63 10.90 36.50
N THR A 532 -18.86 11.39 36.62
CA THR A 532 -19.97 10.75 37.34
C THR A 532 -21.28 10.95 36.57
N THR A 533 -22.16 9.96 36.63
CA THR A 533 -23.53 10.04 36.11
C THR A 533 -24.45 9.17 36.96
N THR A 534 -25.76 9.27 36.72
CA THR A 534 -26.78 8.38 37.32
C THR A 534 -27.18 7.28 36.34
N LEU A 535 -27.79 6.21 36.84
CA LEU A 535 -28.32 5.15 35.99
C LEU A 535 -29.36 5.69 34.99
N GLY A 536 -29.16 5.44 33.69
CA GLY A 536 -29.99 6.01 32.61
C GLY A 536 -29.72 7.50 32.32
N GLY A 537 -28.88 8.15 33.12
CA GLY A 537 -28.43 9.51 32.89
C GLY A 537 -27.35 9.58 31.83
N SER A 538 -27.54 10.46 30.85
CA SER A 538 -26.61 10.62 29.75
C SER A 538 -25.50 11.63 30.04
N VAL A 539 -24.26 11.33 29.65
CA VAL A 539 -23.13 12.27 29.75
C VAL A 539 -22.48 12.50 28.40
N ALA A 540 -22.32 13.78 28.06
CA ALA A 540 -21.55 14.21 26.90
C ALA A 540 -20.05 14.16 27.21
N LEU A 541 -19.30 13.49 26.33
CA LEU A 541 -17.86 13.35 26.42
C LEU A 541 -17.23 13.83 25.10
N GLN A 542 -16.03 14.39 25.18
CA GLN A 542 -15.30 14.87 24.02
C GLN A 542 -13.83 14.44 24.08
N ALA A 543 -13.37 13.82 22.99
CA ALA A 543 -11.98 13.49 22.76
C ALA A 543 -11.26 14.66 22.09
N ARG A 544 -10.04 14.97 22.53
CA ARG A 544 -9.20 16.04 21.99
C ARG A 544 -7.74 15.62 22.05
N TYR A 545 -6.92 15.98 21.06
CA TYR A 545 -5.47 15.73 21.11
C TYR A 545 -4.68 16.68 22.02
N HIS A 546 -5.38 17.53 22.77
CA HIS A 546 -4.84 18.42 23.79
C HIS A 546 -5.82 18.46 24.99
N ALA A 547 -5.35 18.82 26.18
CA ALA A 547 -6.18 18.95 27.37
C ALA A 547 -7.00 20.25 27.35
N ALA A 548 -8.10 20.30 28.11
CA ALA A 548 -8.90 21.52 28.23
C ALA A 548 -8.08 22.66 28.85
N GLY A 549 -8.03 23.82 28.19
CA GLY A 549 -7.25 24.98 28.63
C GLY A 549 -5.84 25.07 28.03
N GLU A 550 -5.37 24.04 27.31
CA GLU A 550 -4.20 24.17 26.45
C GLU A 550 -4.57 25.02 25.22
N PRO A 551 -3.89 26.15 24.96
CA PRO A 551 -4.15 26.94 23.76
C PRO A 551 -3.71 26.14 22.53
N GLY A 552 -4.65 25.68 21.71
CA GLY A 552 -4.29 25.03 20.46
C GLY A 552 -5.48 24.54 19.66
N SER A 553 -5.51 24.87 18.37
CA SER A 553 -6.31 24.15 17.39
C SER A 553 -5.88 22.68 17.35
N HIS A 554 -6.68 21.80 16.72
CA HIS A 554 -6.34 20.38 16.60
C HIS A 554 -4.90 20.20 16.11
N ILE A 555 -4.08 19.38 16.80
CA ILE A 555 -2.62 19.30 16.57
C ILE A 555 -2.26 19.08 15.08
N LEU A 556 -3.06 18.30 14.37
CA LEU A 556 -2.91 18.12 12.93
C LEU A 556 -3.13 19.36 12.10
N LEU A 557 -4.13 20.16 12.44
CA LEU A 557 -4.42 21.38 11.72
C LEU A 557 -3.30 22.39 11.95
N VAL A 558 -2.84 22.56 13.20
CA VAL A 558 -1.73 23.47 13.53
C VAL A 558 -0.44 23.02 12.87
N ARG A 559 -0.05 21.75 13.06
CA ARG A 559 1.16 21.20 12.47
C ARG A 559 1.09 21.21 10.95
N GLY A 560 -0.01 20.72 10.37
CA GLY A 560 -0.23 20.69 8.93
C GLY A 560 -0.18 22.09 8.31
N LEU A 561 -0.79 23.10 8.94
CA LEU A 561 -0.72 24.48 8.46
C LEU A 561 0.66 25.11 8.63
N ARG A 562 1.36 24.82 9.72
CA ARG A 562 2.74 25.31 9.94
C ARG A 562 3.69 24.71 8.91
N ASP A 563 3.66 23.39 8.75
CA ASP A 563 4.52 22.65 7.84
C ASP A 563 4.15 23.02 6.38
N ALA A 564 2.87 23.25 6.08
CA ALA A 564 2.40 23.80 4.80
C ALA A 564 2.91 25.22 4.56
N ALA A 565 2.91 26.09 5.57
CA ALA A 565 3.42 27.45 5.44
C ALA A 565 4.92 27.46 5.18
N GLN A 566 5.68 26.56 5.81
CA GLN A 566 7.12 26.38 5.56
C GLN A 566 7.38 25.89 4.13
N GLU A 567 6.65 24.87 3.66
CA GLU A 567 6.78 24.37 2.29
C GLU A 567 6.36 25.43 1.26
N TRP A 568 5.28 26.17 1.53
CA TRP A 568 4.81 27.27 0.70
C TRP A 568 5.85 28.38 0.58
N ALA A 569 6.48 28.77 1.69
CA ALA A 569 7.57 29.73 1.71
C ALA A 569 8.82 29.21 0.98
N ALA A 570 9.16 27.92 1.13
CA ALA A 570 10.28 27.30 0.42
C ALA A 570 10.10 27.30 -1.10
N ARG A 571 8.84 27.34 -1.58
CA ARG A 571 8.49 27.52 -3.01
C ARG A 571 8.50 29.00 -3.46
N GLY A 572 8.95 29.92 -2.60
CA GLY A 572 9.05 31.35 -2.91
C GLY A 572 7.70 32.07 -3.02
N ARG A 573 6.65 31.54 -2.38
CA ARG A 573 5.30 32.12 -2.41
C ARG A 573 5.06 33.05 -1.21
N ASP A 574 4.23 34.07 -1.41
CA ASP A 574 3.84 34.99 -0.34
C ASP A 574 3.03 34.27 0.77
N PRO A 575 3.30 34.53 2.06
CA PRO A 575 2.64 33.85 3.15
C PRO A 575 1.14 34.21 3.22
N TRP A 576 0.30 33.21 3.50
CA TRP A 576 -1.08 33.45 3.90
C TRP A 576 -1.18 33.90 5.36
N GLN A 577 -2.31 34.51 5.72
CA GLN A 577 -2.62 34.89 7.09
C GLN A 577 -3.67 33.93 7.67
N VAL A 578 -3.38 33.27 8.79
CA VAL A 578 -4.40 32.54 9.55
C VAL A 578 -5.27 33.54 10.31
N LEU A 579 -6.59 33.49 10.11
CA LEU A 579 -7.55 34.38 10.79
C LEU A 579 -7.95 33.80 12.14
N GLU A 580 -7.91 34.64 13.17
CA GLU A 580 -8.45 34.33 14.50
C GLU A 580 -9.97 34.10 14.45
N PRO A 581 -10.57 33.33 15.38
CA PRO A 581 -11.96 32.89 15.28
C PRO A 581 -12.99 34.02 15.02
N PRO A 582 -12.93 35.21 15.66
CA PRO A 582 -13.85 36.30 15.36
C PRO A 582 -13.69 36.85 13.93
N ALA A 583 -12.44 36.97 13.45
CA ALA A 583 -12.14 37.45 12.10
C ALA A 583 -12.50 36.40 11.04
N ALA A 584 -12.30 35.12 11.33
CA ALA A 584 -12.74 34.01 10.48
C ALA A 584 -14.27 34.02 10.32
N GLN A 585 -15.01 34.19 11.41
CA GLN A 585 -16.47 34.23 11.38
C GLN A 585 -17.00 35.45 10.60
N ALA A 586 -16.38 36.62 10.79
CA ALA A 586 -16.68 37.81 10.00
C ALA A 586 -16.40 37.60 8.49
N ALA A 587 -15.32 36.88 8.14
CA ALA A 587 -15.04 36.51 6.76
C ALA A 587 -16.10 35.56 6.19
N TRP A 588 -16.60 34.59 6.97
CA TRP A 588 -17.67 33.70 6.50
C TRP A 588 -18.97 34.48 6.21
N ASP A 589 -19.29 35.47 7.06
CA ASP A 589 -20.47 36.32 6.91
C ASP A 589 -20.36 37.31 5.75
N ALA A 590 -19.14 37.73 5.40
CA ALA A 590 -18.86 38.61 4.27
C ALA A 590 -18.72 37.88 2.93
N ALA A 591 -18.83 36.54 2.89
CA ALA A 591 -18.67 35.78 1.67
C ALA A 591 -19.80 36.05 0.66
N VAL A 592 -19.42 36.21 -0.61
CA VAL A 592 -20.33 36.42 -1.74
C VAL A 592 -20.41 35.16 -2.62
N PRO A 593 -21.47 34.99 -3.44
CA PRO A 593 -21.53 33.90 -4.40
C PRO A 593 -20.31 33.91 -5.36
N THR A 594 -19.79 32.73 -5.68
CA THR A 594 -18.60 32.58 -6.55
C THR A 594 -18.83 33.23 -7.92
N PRO A 595 -18.06 34.29 -8.30
CA PRO A 595 -18.19 34.94 -9.59
C PRO A 595 -17.80 34.01 -10.76
N GLU A 596 -18.37 34.24 -11.95
CA GLU A 596 -18.14 33.40 -13.14
C GLU A 596 -16.65 33.31 -13.53
N ALA A 597 -15.92 34.41 -13.42
CA ALA A 597 -14.48 34.42 -13.66
C ALA A 597 -13.72 33.51 -12.68
N ALA A 598 -14.07 33.54 -11.39
CA ALA A 598 -13.48 32.66 -10.38
C ALA A 598 -13.76 31.17 -10.64
N LYS A 599 -14.91 30.83 -11.24
CA LYS A 599 -15.23 29.44 -11.59
C LYS A 599 -14.19 28.83 -12.53
N ARG A 600 -13.68 29.61 -13.50
CA ARG A 600 -12.62 29.16 -14.43
C ARG A 600 -11.33 28.76 -13.72
N ALA A 601 -11.03 29.37 -12.57
CA ALA A 601 -9.86 29.01 -11.76
C ALA A 601 -10.12 27.82 -10.82
N LEU A 602 -11.36 27.65 -10.32
CA LEU A 602 -11.70 26.63 -9.33
C LEU A 602 -12.01 25.26 -9.93
N GLU A 603 -12.66 25.23 -11.10
CA GLU A 603 -13.09 23.99 -11.76
C GLU A 603 -11.92 23.07 -12.14
N PRO A 604 -10.81 23.56 -12.75
CA PRO A 604 -9.65 22.72 -13.11
C PRO A 604 -8.84 22.19 -11.92
N VAL A 605 -9.13 22.67 -10.71
CA VAL A 605 -8.51 22.20 -9.46
C VAL A 605 -9.49 21.43 -8.57
N GLY A 606 -10.72 21.18 -9.05
CA GLY A 606 -11.72 20.36 -8.35
C GLY A 606 -12.30 21.01 -7.08
N LEU A 607 -12.25 22.34 -6.94
CA LEU A 607 -12.84 23.04 -5.80
C LEU A 607 -14.34 23.32 -6.03
N PRO A 608 -15.20 23.15 -5.01
CA PRO A 608 -16.64 23.41 -5.15
C PRO A 608 -16.94 24.91 -5.29
N MET A 609 -18.03 25.23 -5.98
CA MET A 609 -18.54 26.60 -6.12
C MET A 609 -19.53 26.91 -4.99
N VAL A 610 -19.40 28.08 -4.38
CA VAL A 610 -20.29 28.56 -3.31
C VAL A 610 -21.37 29.45 -3.93
N THR A 611 -22.59 28.93 -4.04
CA THR A 611 -23.74 29.68 -4.57
C THR A 611 -24.58 30.35 -3.48
N ALA A 612 -24.60 29.78 -2.28
CA ALA A 612 -25.33 30.27 -1.11
C ALA A 612 -24.40 30.41 0.11
N PRO A 613 -23.61 31.51 0.20
CA PRO A 613 -22.58 31.67 1.24
C PRO A 613 -23.15 31.70 2.66
N ALA A 614 -24.35 32.24 2.88
CA ALA A 614 -24.99 32.27 4.20
C ALA A 614 -25.24 30.87 4.78
N ASP A 615 -25.76 29.94 3.97
CA ASP A 615 -25.99 28.54 4.37
C ASP A 615 -24.67 27.83 4.71
N VAL A 616 -23.63 28.12 3.94
CA VAL A 616 -22.28 27.59 4.18
C VAL A 616 -21.73 28.11 5.51
N ALA A 617 -21.84 29.42 5.77
CA ALA A 617 -21.40 30.02 7.02
C ALA A 617 -22.13 29.43 8.24
N GLU A 618 -23.45 29.20 8.15
CA GLU A 618 -24.21 28.53 9.22
C GLU A 618 -23.72 27.10 9.46
N ARG A 619 -23.45 26.33 8.41
CA ARG A 619 -22.95 24.96 8.52
C ARG A 619 -21.52 24.92 9.05
N LEU A 620 -20.65 25.87 8.67
CA LEU A 620 -19.29 25.99 9.18
C LEU A 620 -19.28 26.21 10.69
N ARG A 621 -20.19 27.02 11.24
CA ARG A 621 -20.32 27.22 12.71
C ARG A 621 -20.65 25.95 13.49
N ARG A 622 -21.21 24.92 12.83
CA ARG A 622 -21.51 23.61 13.44
C ARG A 622 -20.28 22.69 13.45
N VAL A 623 -19.27 22.96 12.63
CA VAL A 623 -18.00 22.25 12.65
C VAL A 623 -17.23 22.68 13.90
N PRO A 624 -16.67 21.75 14.69
CA PRO A 624 -15.85 22.12 15.85
C PRO A 624 -14.70 23.04 15.41
N PRO A 625 -14.54 24.23 16.03
CA PRO A 625 -13.58 25.23 15.59
C PRO A 625 -12.13 24.73 15.67
N GLU A 626 -11.85 23.75 16.52
CA GLU A 626 -10.54 23.12 16.59
C GLU A 626 -10.17 22.32 15.33
N LEU A 627 -11.15 21.88 14.52
CA LEU A 627 -10.95 21.03 13.34
C LEU A 627 -10.84 21.80 12.02
N MET A 628 -10.93 23.14 12.06
CA MET A 628 -10.80 23.99 10.87
C MET A 628 -10.08 25.31 11.16
N ALA A 629 -9.44 25.87 10.14
CA ALA A 629 -8.85 27.21 10.17
C ALA A 629 -9.28 27.98 8.93
N THR A 630 -9.31 29.31 9.02
CA THR A 630 -9.57 30.16 7.85
C THR A 630 -8.30 30.91 7.49
N LEU A 631 -7.83 30.72 6.26
CA LEU A 631 -6.65 31.37 5.70
C LEU A 631 -7.09 32.52 4.82
N ARG A 632 -6.51 33.71 4.98
CA ARG A 632 -6.62 34.80 4.01
C ARG A 632 -5.46 34.70 3.04
N LEU A 633 -5.78 34.59 1.74
CA LEU A 633 -4.77 34.51 0.68
C LEU A 633 -4.13 35.88 0.42
N PRO A 634 -2.87 35.92 -0.07
CA PRO A 634 -2.24 37.15 -0.55
C PRO A 634 -3.07 37.85 -1.63
N THR A 635 -3.08 39.18 -1.62
CA THR A 635 -3.90 40.02 -2.51
C THR A 635 -3.71 39.71 -3.99
N LEU A 636 -2.47 39.40 -4.42
CA LEU A 636 -2.17 39.05 -5.82
C LEU A 636 -2.89 37.76 -6.24
N VAL A 637 -2.79 36.71 -5.43
CA VAL A 637 -3.45 35.41 -5.69
C VAL A 637 -4.96 35.58 -5.63
N ALA A 638 -5.49 36.33 -4.65
CA ALA A 638 -6.91 36.63 -4.56
C ALA A 638 -7.46 37.30 -5.84
N ARG A 639 -6.77 38.31 -6.38
CA ARG A 639 -7.13 38.97 -7.64
C ARG A 639 -7.04 38.04 -8.84
N GLN A 640 -6.01 37.21 -8.91
CA GLN A 640 -5.85 36.22 -9.97
C GLN A 640 -7.01 35.22 -10.00
N ILE A 641 -7.47 34.78 -8.82
CA ILE A 641 -8.63 33.90 -8.67
C ILE A 641 -9.90 34.61 -9.11
N THR A 642 -10.19 35.80 -8.59
CA THR A 642 -11.44 36.52 -8.92
C THR A 642 -11.53 36.94 -10.39
N THR A 643 -10.39 37.11 -11.07
CA THR A 643 -10.31 37.40 -12.51
C THR A 643 -10.23 36.15 -13.41
N GLY A 644 -10.09 34.95 -12.85
CA GLY A 644 -10.08 33.69 -13.61
C GLY A 644 -8.82 33.45 -14.44
N SER A 645 -7.66 33.97 -14.00
CA SER A 645 -6.40 33.82 -14.75
C SER A 645 -5.81 32.40 -14.68
N ASP A 646 -5.07 31.97 -15.72
CA ASP A 646 -4.37 30.68 -15.72
C ASP A 646 -3.33 30.57 -14.59
N ALA A 647 -2.72 31.70 -14.22
CA ALA A 647 -1.81 31.79 -13.08
C ALA A 647 -2.50 31.40 -11.75
N ALA A 648 -3.81 31.66 -11.63
CA ALA A 648 -4.59 31.26 -10.47
C ALA A 648 -4.74 29.74 -10.37
N ILE A 649 -4.90 29.04 -11.51
CA ILE A 649 -5.02 27.58 -11.55
C ILE A 649 -3.72 26.96 -11.01
N ALA A 650 -2.57 27.42 -11.49
CA ALA A 650 -1.27 26.94 -11.02
C ALA A 650 -1.06 27.24 -9.52
N ALA A 651 -1.37 28.46 -9.07
CA ALA A 651 -1.21 28.84 -7.67
C ALA A 651 -2.16 28.06 -6.73
N LEU A 652 -3.41 27.84 -7.14
CA LEU A 652 -4.36 27.03 -6.38
C LEU A 652 -3.95 25.56 -6.35
N ARG A 653 -3.52 24.99 -7.47
CA ARG A 653 -3.03 23.61 -7.53
C ARG A 653 -1.82 23.42 -6.62
N ASP A 654 -0.87 24.36 -6.64
CA ASP A 654 0.27 24.35 -5.72
C ASP A 654 -0.18 24.42 -4.26
N LEU A 655 -1.11 25.33 -3.93
CA LEU A 655 -1.62 25.48 -2.56
C LEU A 655 -2.31 24.20 -2.08
N LEU A 656 -3.21 23.64 -2.88
CA LEU A 656 -3.95 22.42 -2.53
C LEU A 656 -3.00 21.21 -2.41
N ASN A 657 -1.99 21.13 -3.27
CA ASN A 657 -0.95 20.10 -3.18
C ASN A 657 -0.14 20.22 -1.89
N VAL A 658 0.24 21.44 -1.48
CA VAL A 658 0.94 21.68 -0.21
C VAL A 658 0.03 21.38 0.98
N LEU A 659 -1.24 21.81 0.97
CA LEU A 659 -2.16 21.51 2.06
C LEU A 659 -2.42 19.99 2.17
N SER A 660 -2.60 19.31 1.04
CA SER A 660 -2.82 17.86 0.96
C SER A 660 -1.56 17.07 1.39
N SER A 661 -0.37 17.47 0.91
CA SER A 661 0.90 16.84 1.30
C SER A 661 1.12 16.92 2.81
N GLN A 662 0.66 18.00 3.45
CA GLN A 662 0.77 18.21 4.90
C GLN A 662 -0.41 17.62 5.71
N GLY A 663 -1.22 16.75 5.09
CA GLY A 663 -2.22 15.92 5.78
C GLY A 663 -3.57 16.59 6.02
N LEU A 664 -3.82 17.76 5.42
CA LEU A 664 -5.12 18.43 5.51
C LEU A 664 -6.15 17.74 4.61
N SER A 665 -7.41 17.74 5.02
CA SER A 665 -8.45 16.87 4.43
C SER A 665 -9.37 17.57 3.46
N SER A 666 -9.56 18.87 3.66
CA SER A 666 -10.50 19.63 2.87
C SER A 666 -10.08 21.09 2.78
N ALA A 667 -10.45 21.72 1.67
CA ALA A 667 -10.35 23.15 1.47
C ALA A 667 -11.63 23.65 0.80
N LEU A 668 -12.18 24.73 1.33
CA LEU A 668 -13.32 25.44 0.78
C LEU A 668 -12.94 26.90 0.56
N LEU A 669 -13.08 27.38 -0.67
CA LEU A 669 -12.74 28.75 -1.02
C LEU A 669 -13.97 29.65 -0.89
N LEU A 670 -13.82 30.78 -0.20
CA LEU A 670 -14.82 31.83 -0.01
C LEU A 670 -14.31 33.11 -0.67
N VAL A 671 -15.06 33.64 -1.63
CA VAL A 671 -14.79 34.95 -2.24
C VAL A 671 -15.45 36.00 -1.35
N LEU A 672 -14.70 37.00 -0.91
CA LEU A 672 -15.19 38.08 -0.03
C LEU A 672 -15.37 39.37 -0.83
N ALA A 673 -14.36 39.71 -1.64
CA ALA A 673 -14.33 40.87 -2.53
C ALA A 673 -13.35 40.59 -3.69
N GLU A 674 -13.19 41.55 -4.62
CA GLU A 674 -12.32 41.40 -5.80
C GLU A 674 -10.86 41.05 -5.46
N ASP A 675 -10.35 41.51 -4.32
CA ASP A 675 -8.98 41.31 -3.88
C ASP A 675 -8.87 40.60 -2.52
N HIS A 676 -9.98 40.00 -2.07
CA HIS A 676 -10.08 39.29 -0.80
C HIS A 676 -10.71 37.92 -1.00
N VAL A 677 -9.89 36.88 -0.79
CA VAL A 677 -10.30 35.48 -0.82
C VAL A 677 -9.84 34.79 0.46
N ALA A 678 -10.75 34.05 1.07
CA ALA A 678 -10.46 33.20 2.21
C ALA A 678 -10.55 31.72 1.81
N VAL A 679 -9.70 30.88 2.40
CA VAL A 679 -9.75 29.43 2.26
C VAL A 679 -9.98 28.83 3.64
N VAL A 680 -11.12 28.19 3.83
CA VAL A 680 -11.39 27.39 5.01
C VAL A 680 -10.76 26.02 4.81
N VAL A 681 -9.83 25.67 5.68
CA VAL A 681 -9.08 24.41 5.62
C VAL A 681 -9.49 23.54 6.80
N GLY A 682 -9.81 22.28 6.52
CA GLY A 682 -10.28 21.33 7.52
C GLY A 682 -9.38 20.11 7.68
N GLY A 683 -9.21 19.66 8.93
CA GLY A 683 -8.77 18.28 9.23
C GLY A 683 -9.92 17.26 9.14
N VAL A 684 -11.11 17.71 8.73
CA VAL A 684 -12.34 16.93 8.58
C VAL A 684 -13.06 17.33 7.29
N ALA A 685 -14.17 16.67 6.98
CA ALA A 685 -15.02 17.08 5.87
C ALA A 685 -15.62 18.48 6.13
N LEU A 686 -15.49 19.39 5.16
CA LEU A 686 -16.12 20.70 5.23
C LEU A 686 -17.47 20.70 4.47
N PRO A 687 -18.41 21.59 4.84
CA PRO A 687 -19.64 21.80 4.07
C PRO A 687 -19.31 22.10 2.59
N LEU A 688 -20.07 21.50 1.66
CA LEU A 688 -19.88 21.56 0.20
C LEU A 688 -18.58 20.92 -0.35
N ALA A 689 -17.44 21.11 0.30
CA ALA A 689 -16.16 20.56 -0.14
C ALA A 689 -16.00 19.06 0.16
N GLY A 690 -16.69 18.55 1.19
CA GLY A 690 -16.47 17.18 1.65
C GLY A 690 -15.00 16.97 2.01
N LEU A 691 -14.42 15.88 1.51
CA LEU A 691 -13.00 15.55 1.64
C LEU A 691 -12.34 15.67 0.26
N ASN A 692 -12.06 16.90 -0.17
CA ASN A 692 -11.51 17.17 -1.51
C ASN A 692 -9.98 17.20 -1.57
N LEU A 693 -9.28 17.30 -0.43
CA LEU A 693 -7.83 17.17 -0.37
C LEU A 693 -7.38 15.74 -0.02
N ALA A 694 -8.33 14.87 0.28
CA ALA A 694 -8.07 13.60 0.92
C ALA A 694 -9.19 12.59 0.70
N GLU A 695 -8.88 11.29 0.65
CA GLU A 695 -9.93 10.26 0.62
C GLU A 695 -10.71 10.14 1.94
N ARG A 696 -10.10 10.55 3.07
CA ARG A 696 -10.64 10.43 4.43
C ARG A 696 -10.30 11.67 5.26
N ALA A 697 -11.08 11.90 6.31
CA ALA A 697 -10.73 12.88 7.33
C ALA A 697 -9.37 12.55 7.94
N ALA A 698 -8.61 13.59 8.30
CA ALA A 698 -7.29 13.47 8.90
C ALA A 698 -7.38 12.90 10.32
N THR A 699 -8.59 12.91 10.89
CA THR A 699 -8.87 12.48 12.25
C THR A 699 -10.05 11.51 12.23
N HIS A 700 -9.87 10.37 12.88
CA HIS A 700 -10.94 9.41 13.10
C HIS A 700 -10.98 9.04 14.57
N PHE A 701 -12.19 8.96 15.13
CA PHE A 701 -12.39 8.59 16.53
C PHE A 701 -13.32 7.38 16.61
N ARG A 702 -12.93 6.39 17.41
CA ARG A 702 -13.80 5.29 17.82
C ARG A 702 -13.96 5.30 19.33
N TRP A 703 -15.19 5.15 19.79
CA TRP A 703 -15.55 5.19 21.19
C TRP A 703 -15.99 3.81 21.67
N TYR A 704 -15.54 3.43 22.86
CA TYR A 704 -15.92 2.20 23.52
C TYR A 704 -16.24 2.49 24.99
N ALA A 705 -17.23 1.77 25.53
CA ALA A 705 -17.53 1.76 26.96
C ALA A 705 -17.28 0.37 27.52
N VAL A 706 -16.28 0.25 28.40
CA VAL A 706 -15.89 -1.01 29.06
C VAL A 706 -16.32 -0.96 30.51
N ARG A 707 -17.14 -1.92 30.95
CA ARG A 707 -17.53 -2.02 32.36
C ARG A 707 -16.38 -2.63 33.17
N ILE A 708 -15.87 -1.90 34.16
CA ILE A 708 -14.83 -2.37 35.08
C ILE A 708 -15.46 -3.09 36.27
N TRP A 709 -16.54 -2.53 36.82
CA TRP A 709 -17.18 -3.07 38.02
C TRP A 709 -18.68 -2.74 38.07
N PRO A 710 -19.55 -3.63 38.58
CA PRO A 710 -19.29 -5.03 38.93
C PRO A 710 -19.07 -5.91 37.68
N THR A 711 -18.16 -6.87 37.76
CA THR A 711 -17.89 -7.83 36.68
C THR A 711 -18.98 -8.90 36.56
N ASN A 712 -19.55 -9.34 37.70
CA ASN A 712 -20.51 -10.44 37.77
C ASN A 712 -21.96 -9.92 37.82
N GLY A 713 -22.68 -10.06 36.71
CA GLY A 713 -24.12 -9.85 36.63
C GLY A 713 -24.66 -10.39 35.32
N ALA A 714 -25.38 -11.51 35.37
CA ALA A 714 -25.87 -12.29 34.22
C ALA A 714 -27.01 -11.63 33.43
N THR A 715 -27.52 -10.47 33.87
CA THR A 715 -28.60 -9.80 33.12
C THR A 715 -28.04 -9.13 31.86
N PRO A 716 -28.77 -9.12 30.73
CA PRO A 716 -28.41 -8.34 29.55
C PRO A 716 -28.55 -6.83 29.81
N GLY A 717 -27.81 -6.01 29.05
CA GLY A 717 -27.81 -4.55 29.15
C GLY A 717 -26.44 -3.99 28.78
N HIS A 718 -26.26 -3.66 27.51
CA HIS A 718 -25.06 -2.99 27.01
C HIS A 718 -25.16 -1.49 27.30
N PRO A 719 -24.08 -0.83 27.75
CA PRO A 719 -24.06 0.62 27.77
C PRO A 719 -24.31 1.16 26.35
N GLU A 720 -25.07 2.24 26.24
CA GLU A 720 -25.26 2.93 24.97
C GLU A 720 -24.17 4.00 24.85
N ILE A 721 -23.50 4.01 23.70
CA ILE A 721 -22.52 5.02 23.35
C ILE A 721 -22.83 5.51 21.93
N THR A 722 -23.34 6.74 21.80
CA THR A 722 -23.59 7.35 20.49
C THR A 722 -22.32 8.09 20.08
N TYR A 723 -21.91 8.01 18.81
CA TYR A 723 -20.65 8.61 18.37
C TYR A 723 -20.87 9.59 17.23
N LEU A 724 -20.28 10.78 17.38
CA LEU A 724 -20.18 11.80 16.33
C LEU A 724 -18.75 12.33 16.31
N GLY A 725 -17.86 11.57 15.65
CA GLY A 725 -16.43 11.90 15.57
C GLY A 725 -15.80 12.06 16.95
N ALA A 726 -15.22 13.23 17.21
CA ALA A 726 -14.57 13.57 18.48
C ALA A 726 -15.53 13.74 19.67
N ARG A 727 -16.85 13.67 19.47
CA ARG A 727 -17.85 13.78 20.54
C ARG A 727 -18.64 12.49 20.66
N THR A 728 -19.03 12.15 21.87
CA THR A 728 -19.87 10.99 22.16
C THR A 728 -20.82 11.29 23.30
N GLU A 729 -21.91 10.56 23.34
CA GLU A 729 -22.84 10.57 24.46
C GLU A 729 -22.89 9.16 25.06
N PHE A 730 -22.60 9.06 26.35
CA PHE A 730 -22.57 7.80 27.08
C PHE A 730 -23.77 7.71 28.03
N THR A 731 -24.58 6.67 27.86
CA THR A 731 -25.69 6.35 28.75
C THR A 731 -25.49 4.97 29.37
N PRO A 732 -25.28 4.88 30.70
CA PRO A 732 -25.03 3.61 31.35
C PRO A 732 -26.33 2.83 31.54
N ALA A 733 -26.28 1.54 31.21
CA ALA A 733 -27.36 0.60 31.51
C ALA A 733 -27.31 0.05 32.94
N ARG A 734 -26.23 0.29 33.72
CA ARG A 734 -26.06 -0.18 35.11
C ARG A 734 -25.25 0.78 35.96
N TRP A 735 -25.47 0.71 37.27
CA TRP A 735 -24.57 1.28 38.26
C TRP A 735 -23.20 0.57 38.20
N GLY A 736 -22.14 1.29 38.58
CA GLY A 736 -20.79 0.74 38.55
C GLY A 736 -19.72 1.72 38.10
N LEU A 737 -18.61 1.18 37.60
CA LEU A 737 -17.50 1.94 37.05
C LEU A 737 -17.27 1.53 35.60
N TYR A 738 -17.18 2.50 34.71
CA TYR A 738 -16.93 2.31 33.29
C TYR A 738 -15.65 3.02 32.88
N ALA A 739 -14.82 2.36 32.08
CA ALA A 739 -13.78 2.99 31.28
C ALA A 739 -14.36 3.37 29.93
N ILE A 740 -14.39 4.67 29.65
CA ILE A 740 -14.69 5.18 28.31
C ILE A 740 -13.36 5.31 27.58
N VAL A 741 -13.22 4.58 26.48
CA VAL A 741 -12.01 4.52 25.68
C VAL A 741 -12.26 5.21 24.36
N ALA A 742 -11.42 6.18 24.03
CA ALA A 742 -11.36 6.81 22.72
C ALA A 742 -10.10 6.32 22.00
N LEU A 743 -10.28 5.72 20.83
CA LEU A 743 -9.20 5.48 19.88
C LEU A 743 -9.23 6.57 18.82
N GLY A 744 -8.22 7.44 18.82
CA GLY A 744 -8.04 8.48 17.84
C GLY A 744 -6.98 8.10 16.82
N GLN A 745 -7.26 8.20 15.53
CA GLN A 745 -6.25 8.05 14.48
C GLN A 745 -5.96 9.40 13.86
N ILE A 746 -4.66 9.70 13.74
CA ILE A 746 -4.14 10.87 13.06
C ILE A 746 -3.55 10.42 11.73
N ARG A 747 -3.99 11.05 10.64
CA ARG A 747 -3.35 10.92 9.33
C ARG A 747 -2.05 11.72 9.31
N SER A 748 -0.93 11.02 9.37
CA SER A 748 0.41 11.56 9.10
C SER A 748 0.85 11.27 7.67
N GLN A 749 1.84 12.02 7.17
CA GLN A 749 2.47 11.78 5.86
C GLN A 749 3.01 10.36 5.70
N THR A 750 3.48 9.76 6.78
CA THR A 750 4.07 8.44 6.79
C THR A 750 3.07 7.41 7.33
N GLY A 751 2.98 6.26 6.65
CA GLY A 751 2.16 5.13 7.05
C GLY A 751 0.76 5.07 6.42
N THR A 752 0.08 3.96 6.70
CA THR A 752 -1.23 3.60 6.17
C THR A 752 -2.23 3.34 7.29
N GLU A 753 -3.52 3.38 6.98
CA GLU A 753 -4.51 2.96 7.97
C GLU A 753 -4.36 1.46 8.30
N PRO A 754 -4.80 1.00 9.48
CA PRO A 754 -4.88 -0.43 9.75
C PRO A 754 -5.72 -1.12 8.68
N TYR A 755 -5.21 -2.27 8.20
CA TYR A 755 -5.81 -3.01 7.08
C TYR A 755 -5.89 -2.18 5.79
N GLU A 756 -4.90 -1.33 5.54
CA GLU A 756 -4.73 -0.61 4.29
C GLU A 756 -3.28 -0.74 3.84
N PHE A 757 -3.05 -0.77 2.52
CA PHE A 757 -1.75 -0.44 1.96
C PHE A 757 -1.93 0.53 0.81
N THR A 758 -0.95 1.42 0.63
CA THR A 758 -0.97 2.44 -0.41
C THR A 758 -0.02 2.04 -1.52
N VAL A 759 -0.45 2.27 -2.75
CA VAL A 759 0.41 2.17 -3.93
C VAL A 759 0.49 3.55 -4.57
N ASP A 760 1.70 4.00 -4.81
CA ASP A 760 1.98 5.31 -5.39
C ASP A 760 3.05 5.23 -6.48
N LEU A 761 3.17 6.28 -7.29
CA LEU A 761 4.19 6.42 -8.32
C LEU A 761 5.06 7.66 -8.04
N PRO A 762 6.31 7.71 -8.54
CA PRO A 762 7.14 8.90 -8.44
C PRO A 762 6.49 10.11 -9.13
N ASP A 763 6.66 11.30 -8.57
CA ASP A 763 6.15 12.54 -9.16
C ASP A 763 6.62 12.71 -10.61
N GLY A 764 5.73 13.22 -11.47
CA GLY A 764 5.97 13.34 -12.92
C GLY A 764 5.70 12.06 -13.73
N THR A 765 5.43 10.93 -13.08
CA THR A 765 4.96 9.73 -13.79
C THR A 765 3.51 9.93 -14.22
N ILE A 766 3.24 9.83 -15.52
CA ILE A 766 1.89 9.94 -16.09
C ILE A 766 1.48 8.58 -16.67
N LEU A 767 0.28 8.13 -16.34
CA LEU A 767 -0.36 6.93 -16.84
C LEU A 767 -1.48 7.34 -17.79
N ASN A 768 -1.40 6.86 -19.03
CA ASN A 768 -2.57 6.92 -19.90
C ASN A 768 -3.67 5.97 -19.40
N LEU A 769 -4.86 6.07 -20.00
CA LEU A 769 -6.01 5.25 -19.62
C LEU A 769 -5.71 3.74 -19.62
N LEU A 770 -5.05 3.20 -20.65
CA LEU A 770 -4.74 1.76 -20.74
C LEU A 770 -3.81 1.32 -19.60
N GLN A 771 -2.78 2.12 -19.30
CA GLN A 771 -1.84 1.84 -18.22
C GLN A 771 -2.52 1.91 -16.85
N TYR A 772 -3.42 2.88 -16.67
CA TYR A 772 -4.22 3.00 -15.45
C TYR A 772 -5.16 1.80 -15.27
N GLU A 773 -5.89 1.38 -16.31
CA GLU A 773 -6.76 0.21 -16.25
C GLU A 773 -5.99 -1.07 -15.90
N TYR A 774 -4.83 -1.26 -16.52
CA TYR A 774 -3.97 -2.39 -16.25
C TYR A 774 -3.49 -2.40 -14.79
N LEU A 775 -2.98 -1.27 -14.28
CA LEU A 775 -2.57 -1.13 -12.89
C LEU A 775 -3.73 -1.42 -11.93
N MET A 776 -4.91 -0.86 -12.18
CA MET A 776 -6.08 -1.10 -11.32
C MET A 776 -6.51 -2.57 -11.32
N ASN A 777 -6.43 -3.28 -12.45
CA ASN A 777 -6.69 -4.72 -12.52
C ASN A 777 -5.64 -5.54 -11.76
N VAL A 778 -4.35 -5.17 -11.84
CA VAL A 778 -3.29 -5.77 -11.03
C VAL A 778 -3.58 -5.59 -9.54
N LEU A 779 -3.89 -4.37 -9.10
CA LEU A 779 -4.16 -4.08 -7.69
C LEU A 779 -5.44 -4.75 -7.19
N ALA A 780 -6.48 -4.84 -8.02
CA ALA A 780 -7.70 -5.58 -7.69
C ALA A 780 -7.46 -7.07 -7.56
N HIS A 781 -6.57 -7.64 -8.37
CA HIS A 781 -6.18 -9.05 -8.26
C HIS A 781 -5.34 -9.32 -7.00
N LEU A 782 -4.47 -8.38 -6.63
CA LEU A 782 -3.56 -8.47 -5.48
C LEU A 782 -4.19 -8.09 -4.14
N HIS A 783 -5.48 -7.72 -4.13
CA HIS A 783 -6.19 -7.25 -2.95
C HIS A 783 -6.30 -8.35 -1.87
N PRO A 784 -5.58 -8.26 -0.73
CA PRO A 784 -5.71 -9.22 0.36
C PRO A 784 -7.13 -9.17 0.95
N MET A 785 -7.63 -10.32 1.43
CA MET A 785 -8.91 -10.32 2.13
C MET A 785 -8.83 -9.44 3.39
N GLY A 786 -9.79 -8.52 3.53
CA GLY A 786 -9.88 -7.62 4.69
C GLY A 786 -8.97 -6.38 4.60
N THR A 787 -8.10 -6.25 3.59
CA THR A 787 -7.18 -5.11 3.44
C THR A 787 -7.60 -4.24 2.25
N ARG A 788 -7.72 -2.93 2.43
CA ARG A 788 -8.00 -1.98 1.35
C ARG A 788 -6.71 -1.60 0.61
N VAL A 789 -6.76 -1.55 -0.72
CA VAL A 789 -5.72 -0.88 -1.53
C VAL A 789 -6.08 0.58 -1.70
N ASN A 790 -5.24 1.49 -1.21
CA ASN A 790 -5.40 2.91 -1.42
C ASN A 790 -4.69 3.34 -2.72
N THR A 791 -5.48 3.78 -3.70
CA THR A 791 -5.01 4.28 -5.00
C THR A 791 -5.35 5.77 -5.20
N TRP A 792 -5.66 6.50 -4.12
CA TRP A 792 -6.05 7.91 -4.17
C TRP A 792 -4.99 8.74 -4.89
N SER A 793 -3.72 8.58 -4.49
CA SER A 793 -2.61 9.34 -5.09
C SER A 793 -2.51 9.13 -6.60
N ILE A 794 -2.51 7.86 -7.05
CA ILE A 794 -2.50 7.49 -8.47
C ILE A 794 -3.58 8.30 -9.23
N ARG A 795 -4.81 8.27 -8.73
CA ARG A 795 -5.95 8.93 -9.36
C ARG A 795 -5.90 10.45 -9.38
N GLN A 796 -5.22 11.06 -8.42
CA GLN A 796 -5.15 12.52 -8.30
C GLN A 796 -3.95 13.11 -9.04
N ARG A 797 -2.86 12.36 -9.17
CA ARG A 797 -1.56 12.89 -9.60
C ARG A 797 -0.96 12.23 -10.83
N HIS A 798 -1.47 11.07 -11.25
CA HIS A 798 -0.78 10.25 -12.24
C HIS A 798 -1.66 9.81 -13.42
N VAL A 799 -2.96 10.13 -13.45
CA VAL A 799 -3.84 9.67 -14.54
C VAL A 799 -4.04 10.79 -15.55
N ASP A 800 -3.70 10.52 -16.81
CA ASP A 800 -4.00 11.36 -17.97
C ASP A 800 -5.05 10.66 -18.81
N LEU A 801 -6.28 11.20 -18.78
CA LEU A 801 -7.43 10.62 -19.46
C LEU A 801 -7.46 10.98 -20.95
N ASP A 802 -6.94 12.16 -21.31
CA ASP A 802 -7.03 12.77 -22.64
C ASP A 802 -5.78 12.45 -23.50
N GLY A 803 -4.69 12.03 -22.87
CA GLY A 803 -3.42 11.70 -23.52
C GLY A 803 -2.57 12.92 -23.85
N ASP A 804 -2.82 14.06 -23.21
CA ASP A 804 -2.14 15.34 -23.46
C ASP A 804 -0.83 15.51 -22.67
N GLY A 805 -0.48 14.52 -21.84
CA GLY A 805 0.70 14.51 -20.98
C GLY A 805 0.48 15.17 -19.62
N THR A 806 -0.73 15.59 -19.30
CA THR A 806 -1.09 16.25 -18.03
C THR A 806 -1.94 15.32 -17.17
N ALA A 807 -1.59 15.20 -15.89
CA ALA A 807 -2.43 14.47 -14.94
C ALA A 807 -3.72 15.25 -14.64
N GLU A 808 -4.86 14.59 -14.82
CA GLU A 808 -6.18 15.09 -14.49
C GLU A 808 -6.72 14.38 -13.24
N PRO A 809 -7.08 15.12 -12.18
CA PRO A 809 -7.60 14.51 -10.96
C PRO A 809 -8.92 13.78 -11.23
N VAL A 810 -8.92 12.45 -11.10
CA VAL A 810 -10.14 11.65 -11.27
C VAL A 810 -11.10 11.91 -10.09
N PRO A 811 -12.33 12.38 -10.33
CA PRO A 811 -13.32 12.62 -9.28
C PRO A 811 -13.56 11.41 -8.37
N SER A 812 -13.80 11.65 -7.08
CA SER A 812 -13.95 10.59 -6.06
C SER A 812 -15.14 9.64 -6.32
N ASN A 813 -16.18 10.11 -7.01
CA ASN A 813 -17.35 9.34 -7.44
C ASN A 813 -17.09 8.43 -8.66
N ILE A 814 -15.96 8.60 -9.37
CA ILE A 814 -15.54 7.83 -10.56
C ILE A 814 -14.57 6.68 -10.16
N SER A 815 -14.28 6.52 -8.87
CA SER A 815 -13.30 5.58 -8.29
C SER A 815 -13.43 4.07 -8.61
N ARG A 816 -14.42 3.65 -9.40
CA ARG A 816 -14.62 2.25 -9.85
C ARG A 816 -14.79 2.09 -11.37
N THR A 817 -14.50 3.11 -12.17
CA THR A 817 -14.80 3.11 -13.62
C THR A 817 -13.61 2.70 -14.51
N TYR A 818 -12.82 1.70 -14.11
CA TYR A 818 -11.88 1.06 -15.04
C TYR A 818 -12.50 -0.23 -15.58
N ARG A 819 -12.16 -0.62 -16.81
CA ARG A 819 -12.61 -1.89 -17.39
C ARG A 819 -12.01 -3.06 -16.62
N GLN A 820 -12.86 -3.84 -15.94
CA GLN A 820 -12.42 -5.07 -15.30
C GLN A 820 -12.11 -6.12 -16.38
N PHE A 821 -10.88 -6.65 -16.35
CA PHE A 821 -10.46 -7.66 -17.32
C PHE A 821 -11.08 -9.02 -17.04
N ARG A 822 -11.33 -9.35 -15.76
CA ARG A 822 -11.92 -10.61 -15.34
C ARG A 822 -13.41 -10.45 -15.06
N ARG A 823 -14.23 -11.32 -15.66
CA ARG A 823 -15.66 -11.39 -15.38
C ARG A 823 -15.91 -11.93 -13.96
N PRO A 824 -16.83 -11.33 -13.19
CA PRO A 824 -17.22 -11.86 -11.88
C PRO A 824 -17.82 -13.27 -12.03
N ARG A 825 -17.31 -14.26 -11.30
CA ARG A 825 -17.80 -15.66 -11.32
C ARG A 825 -18.97 -15.89 -10.35
N PHE A 826 -19.90 -14.93 -10.23
CA PHE A 826 -21.09 -15.15 -9.41
C PHE A 826 -22.12 -15.97 -10.19
N ARG A 827 -22.69 -17.01 -9.55
CA ARG A 827 -23.86 -17.74 -10.09
C ARG A 827 -24.98 -16.72 -10.35
N GLY A 828 -25.41 -16.59 -11.60
CA GLY A 828 -26.47 -15.65 -12.02
C GLY A 828 -26.01 -14.48 -12.90
N ALA A 829 -24.70 -14.26 -13.08
CA ALA A 829 -24.19 -13.18 -13.94
C ALA A 829 -24.19 -13.51 -15.45
N THR A 830 -24.68 -14.69 -15.85
CA THR A 830 -24.82 -15.11 -17.27
C THR A 830 -26.09 -14.56 -17.92
N ALA A 831 -26.55 -13.37 -17.52
CA ALA A 831 -27.48 -12.63 -18.36
C ALA A 831 -26.69 -12.17 -19.60
N THR A 832 -26.90 -12.88 -20.69
CA THR A 832 -26.65 -12.44 -22.06
C THR A 832 -26.84 -10.93 -22.17
N ALA A 833 -25.83 -10.22 -22.68
CA ALA A 833 -26.04 -8.86 -23.14
C ALA A 833 -27.20 -8.89 -24.16
N PRO A 834 -28.27 -8.11 -23.98
CA PRO A 834 -29.26 -7.95 -25.03
C PRO A 834 -28.58 -7.11 -26.12
N GLY A 835 -28.16 -7.75 -27.21
CA GLY A 835 -27.47 -7.06 -28.30
C GLY A 835 -27.07 -7.94 -29.49
N ASP A 836 -26.71 -9.21 -29.29
CA ASP A 836 -26.32 -10.09 -30.41
C ASP A 836 -27.51 -10.82 -31.03
N THR A 837 -28.37 -10.07 -31.72
CA THR A 837 -29.16 -10.55 -32.85
C THR A 837 -29.27 -9.45 -33.90
N SER A 838 -28.22 -9.26 -34.69
CA SER A 838 -28.28 -8.79 -36.09
C SER A 838 -26.94 -9.00 -36.78
#